data_AF-A0A1C7GT51-F1
#
_entry.id   AF-A0A1C7GT51-F1
#
_cell.length_a   1.000
_cell.length_b   1.000
_cell.length_c   1.000
_cell.angle_alpha   90.00
_cell.angle_beta   90.00
_cell.angle_gamma   90.00
#
_symmetry.space_group_name_H-M   'P 1'
#
loop_
_entity.id
_entity.type
_entity.pdbx_description
1 polymer ?
#
loop_
_entity_poly.entity_id
_entity_poly.type
_entity_poly.pdbx_seq_one_letter_code
_entity_poly.pdbx_strand_id
1 'polypeptide(L)'
;MALVSNKYDDLRYKKRQIELFFSVHTDMTERAEYLKSAYQERYTEILVDGIRLGHKPQENGLLMWEGAYLTRTKESVFSWNLVAEWVSMLVDKKEYYINTDIKALKNQESQQLSLFGLDIPQSEPVMPKLKYSQQVIDTALCLGGNEPDCLERIFSCFSKDYTLEQNAQFLQKEYGRDGKGFFLGERPYSLRFDEKGLRLSSGKSATGSTAIVLTWEDVAKRIRELLDLGRYVPQSVIDRADEVEKKFIAERLLFLVQDFTDEARESGYLPTVQEVYNTRAGYPDMTVKLAGKLDDHETVQSLFNELFGFLAAQDGRELLRSYHHKQTQLLGQLDGLLRETVVFPAPEAPDEPLKQFISEDEIDKLLIGGAHIEHSKFRIYSYFLEEHTPKERADFLKKEYGDGGFGRLGFDESHDSKGITYAREDRLFTPYDKVVLSWSKVEKRISALIRQGRYMSEEELAYIPAYEKHELARDICTFFDNVPIEQPRPFPVGFDFYDKVKVVQPQLDDPEKVEELYQMMVPVWESTVQDDRNYAWRKTAFENLCAFREGTFSLFGEKKVPRVLPTPSQDNSVPEPVVDVPAPESPPEEPPAEEEKITLAPPKPRRERITFSTLHPEIPAEQRHNFHITDMALGDGTRSEKYAANVAAIRLLKLIESEERLATPEEQEILSRYVGWGGLPDCFDERHGKYLELKSLLDEDEYAAARASSLTAFYTSPVIVSAMYKALAQMGFQSGNILEPSCGIGNFIGMLPESMSGTKAYGVEIDSISGRIAQQLYQNSSIVVNGFEKVQMPDSFLDVAIGNVPFGDFKVLDKRYDKNHWLIHDYFFGKALDKVRPGGIVAFITSKGTMDKENSAVRKYLAQRADLIGAIRLPDNAFKRNAGTEVTSDILFLQKRDRMVDMEPDWVHLDADENGIRMNSYFVQHPEMVLGRMVMESTRFGMDSACKAIEGADLSQQLDEAIRNLHAEITAYEVEDFDEEDRSIPADSDVRNFSYGSCQ
;
A
#
# COMPACT_ATOMS: atom_id res chain seq x y z
N MET A 1 41.84 -5.80 18.44
CA MET A 1 41.73 -4.61 19.32
C MET A 1 40.88 -3.49 18.72
N ALA A 2 41.24 -2.92 17.57
CA ALA A 2 40.50 -1.77 17.00
C ALA A 2 38.99 -2.04 16.74
N LEU A 3 38.62 -3.26 16.33
CA LEU A 3 37.21 -3.67 16.20
C LEU A 3 36.45 -3.68 17.53
N VAL A 4 37.11 -4.09 18.62
CA VAL A 4 36.51 -4.20 19.96
C VAL A 4 36.43 -2.83 20.64
N SER A 5 37.40 -1.95 20.40
CA SER A 5 37.43 -0.59 20.93
C SER A 5 36.66 0.43 20.08
N ASN A 6 36.14 0.05 18.91
CA ASN A 6 35.40 0.96 18.01
C ASN A 6 34.23 1.68 18.72
N LYS A 7 34.18 3.01 18.66
CA LYS A 7 33.14 3.82 19.31
C LYS A 7 31.80 3.81 18.58
N TYR A 8 31.82 3.52 17.28
CA TYR A 8 30.66 3.57 16.39
C TYR A 8 30.15 2.15 16.05
N ASP A 9 30.33 1.22 16.97
CA ASP A 9 29.82 -0.13 16.80
C ASP A 9 28.28 -0.15 16.95
N ASP A 10 27.63 -0.91 16.08
CA ASP A 10 26.18 -1.08 16.11
C ASP A 10 25.85 -2.32 16.97
N LEU A 11 26.28 -2.30 18.23
CA LEU A 11 25.97 -3.36 19.21
C LEU A 11 24.52 -3.20 19.72
N ARG A 12 23.89 -4.31 20.11
CA ARG A 12 22.55 -4.30 20.74
C ARG A 12 22.52 -3.52 22.05
N TYR A 13 23.65 -3.51 22.77
CA TYR A 13 23.83 -2.74 23.99
C TYR A 13 24.85 -1.63 23.78
N LYS A 14 24.60 -0.46 24.37
CA LYS A 14 25.57 0.64 24.34
C LYS A 14 26.83 0.21 25.10
N LYS A 15 28.01 0.66 24.66
CA LYS A 15 29.28 0.36 25.35
C LYS A 15 29.28 0.64 26.85
N ARG A 16 28.60 1.71 27.28
CA ARG A 16 28.43 2.04 28.71
C ARG A 16 27.66 0.95 29.48
N GLN A 17 26.71 0.27 28.85
CA GLN A 17 25.99 -0.86 29.44
C GLN A 17 26.87 -2.10 29.55
N ILE A 18 27.72 -2.34 28.53
CA ILE A 18 28.69 -3.44 28.54
C ILE A 18 29.77 -3.20 29.60
N GLU A 19 30.30 -1.99 29.69
CA GLU A 19 31.25 -1.58 30.74
C GLU A 19 30.65 -1.76 32.14
N LEU A 20 29.41 -1.29 32.36
CA LEU A 20 28.70 -1.46 33.62
C LEU A 20 28.53 -2.95 33.97
N PHE A 21 28.13 -3.77 33.00
CA PHE A 21 28.01 -5.21 33.20
C PHE A 21 29.34 -5.86 33.61
N PHE A 22 30.44 -5.50 32.93
CA PHE A 22 31.78 -6.00 33.22
C PHE A 22 32.31 -5.54 34.58
N SER A 23 31.89 -4.37 35.07
CA SER A 23 32.27 -3.88 36.41
C SER A 23 31.59 -4.64 37.56
N VAL A 24 30.43 -5.24 37.31
CA VAL A 24 29.61 -5.94 38.31
C VAL A 24 29.86 -7.45 38.30
N HIS A 25 30.03 -8.05 37.13
CA HIS A 25 30.19 -9.50 36.97
C HIS A 25 31.68 -9.83 36.81
N THR A 26 32.19 -10.81 37.54
CA THR A 26 33.61 -11.22 37.50
C THR A 26 33.82 -12.57 36.80
N ASP A 27 32.76 -13.33 36.56
CA ASP A 27 32.84 -14.59 35.81
C ASP A 27 33.04 -14.34 34.31
N MET A 28 34.03 -15.03 33.73
CA MET A 28 34.41 -14.83 32.33
C MET A 28 33.41 -15.47 31.36
N THR A 29 32.77 -16.57 31.76
CA THR A 29 31.75 -17.24 30.95
C THR A 29 30.49 -16.39 30.83
N GLU A 30 30.03 -15.81 31.93
CA GLU A 30 28.92 -14.87 31.96
C GLU A 30 29.20 -13.60 31.12
N ARG A 31 30.41 -13.05 31.21
CA ARG A 31 30.86 -11.91 30.37
C ARG A 31 30.88 -12.24 28.88
N ALA A 32 31.31 -13.45 28.52
CA ALA A 32 31.38 -13.92 27.14
C ALA A 32 29.98 -14.11 26.52
N GLU A 33 29.04 -14.72 27.25
CA GLU A 33 27.64 -14.86 26.82
C GLU A 33 26.95 -13.49 26.69
N TYR A 34 27.18 -12.58 27.63
CA TYR A 34 26.65 -11.23 27.54
C TYR A 34 27.20 -10.48 26.32
N LEU A 35 28.50 -10.56 26.05
CA LEU A 35 29.08 -9.99 24.82
C LEU A 35 28.51 -10.65 23.56
N LYS A 36 28.40 -11.98 23.52
CA LYS A 36 27.81 -12.70 22.38
C LYS A 36 26.40 -12.18 22.06
N SER A 37 25.58 -11.96 23.09
CA SER A 37 24.24 -11.39 22.94
C SER A 37 24.25 -9.91 22.51
N ALA A 38 25.34 -9.18 22.77
CA ALA A 38 25.51 -7.78 22.38
C ALA A 38 25.83 -7.62 20.88
N TYR A 39 26.53 -8.57 20.26
CA TYR A 39 26.87 -8.52 18.85
C TYR A 39 25.66 -8.94 17.98
N GLN A 40 25.34 -8.13 16.97
CA GLN A 40 24.26 -8.45 16.03
C GLN A 40 24.72 -9.47 14.98
N GLU A 41 23.83 -10.38 14.60
CA GLU A 41 24.09 -11.42 13.58
C GLU A 41 24.14 -10.85 12.15
N ARG A 42 25.12 -10.00 11.89
CA ARG A 42 25.39 -9.38 10.57
C ARG A 42 26.88 -9.09 10.39
N TYR A 43 27.27 -8.89 9.14
CA TYR A 43 28.61 -8.41 8.81
C TYR A 43 28.73 -6.91 9.12
N THR A 44 29.70 -6.54 9.94
CA THR A 44 29.98 -5.14 10.30
C THR A 44 31.40 -4.80 9.88
N GLU A 45 31.61 -3.65 9.23
CA GLU A 45 32.94 -3.21 8.78
C GLU A 45 33.25 -1.80 9.29
N ILE A 46 34.53 -1.55 9.56
CA ILE A 46 35.08 -0.27 9.99
C ILE A 46 36.40 -0.01 9.26
N LEU A 47 36.79 1.26 9.19
CA LEU A 47 38.09 1.68 8.68
C LEU A 47 38.96 2.16 9.84
N VAL A 48 40.15 1.57 9.98
CA VAL A 48 41.14 1.91 11.01
C VAL A 48 42.47 2.15 10.29
N ASP A 49 42.98 3.38 10.34
CA ASP A 49 44.25 3.78 9.70
C ASP A 49 44.38 3.40 8.21
N GLY A 50 43.28 3.54 7.47
CA GLY A 50 43.21 3.19 6.03
C GLY A 50 43.03 1.69 5.74
N ILE A 51 43.05 0.85 6.78
CA ILE A 51 42.83 -0.59 6.67
C ILE A 51 41.38 -0.90 7.03
N ARG A 52 40.68 -1.58 6.12
CA ARG A 52 39.32 -2.05 6.37
C ARG A 52 39.37 -3.28 7.28
N LEU A 53 38.56 -3.29 8.32
CA LEU A 53 38.41 -4.41 9.24
C LEU A 53 36.93 -4.71 9.39
N GLY A 54 36.55 -5.97 9.59
CA GLY A 54 35.16 -6.29 9.90
C GLY A 54 34.99 -7.44 10.87
N HIS A 55 33.76 -7.62 11.37
CA HIS A 55 33.41 -8.70 12.27
C HIS A 55 31.98 -9.23 12.04
N LYS A 56 31.73 -10.48 12.43
CA LYS A 56 30.41 -11.13 12.49
C LYS A 56 30.39 -12.13 13.65
N PRO A 57 29.39 -12.10 14.55
CA PRO A 57 29.29 -13.12 15.59
C PRO A 57 28.99 -14.49 14.97
N GLN A 58 29.62 -15.53 15.51
CA GLN A 58 29.38 -16.93 15.23
C GLN A 58 29.11 -17.67 16.54
N GLU A 59 28.59 -18.89 16.45
CA GLU A 59 28.25 -19.71 17.61
C GLU A 59 29.45 -19.89 18.57
N ASN A 60 30.63 -20.14 18.01
CA ASN A 60 31.87 -20.47 18.74
C ASN A 60 32.81 -19.27 18.94
N GLY A 61 32.47 -18.06 18.49
CA GLY A 61 33.32 -16.88 18.61
C GLY A 61 32.92 -15.70 17.72
N LEU A 62 33.71 -14.65 17.73
CA LEU A 62 33.57 -13.49 16.86
C LEU A 62 34.52 -13.65 15.68
N LEU A 63 33.97 -13.87 14.48
CA LEU A 63 34.74 -13.81 13.24
C LEU A 63 35.19 -12.36 13.04
N MET A 64 36.48 -12.14 12.82
CA MET A 64 37.06 -10.85 12.46
C MET A 64 37.89 -10.98 11.18
N TRP A 65 37.90 -9.95 10.34
CA TRP A 65 38.69 -9.91 9.11
C TRP A 65 39.33 -8.55 8.84
N GLU A 66 40.33 -8.58 7.96
CA GLU A 66 40.99 -7.44 7.33
C GLU A 66 40.60 -7.43 5.84
N GLY A 67 40.45 -6.25 5.22
CA GLY A 67 39.90 -6.08 3.88
C GLY A 67 38.37 -5.94 3.88
N ALA A 68 37.76 -5.88 2.68
CA ALA A 68 36.30 -5.88 2.59
C ALA A 68 35.75 -7.29 2.81
N TYR A 69 34.49 -7.39 3.21
CA TYR A 69 33.81 -8.64 3.54
C TYR A 69 33.93 -9.64 2.40
N LEU A 70 33.96 -9.11 1.18
CA LEU A 70 34.03 -9.86 -0.07
C LEU A 70 35.45 -9.99 -0.64
N THR A 71 36.42 -9.24 -0.10
CA THR A 71 37.83 -9.24 -0.51
C THR A 71 38.74 -9.26 0.73
N ARG A 72 38.48 -10.22 1.63
CA ARG A 72 39.21 -10.33 2.90
C ARG A 72 40.67 -10.66 2.62
N THR A 73 41.58 -9.85 3.14
CA THR A 73 43.02 -10.09 3.06
C THR A 73 43.50 -11.02 4.17
N LYS A 74 42.82 -11.01 5.33
CA LYS A 74 43.04 -11.93 6.46
C LYS A 74 41.72 -12.14 7.22
N GLU A 75 41.54 -13.31 7.83
CA GLU A 75 40.43 -13.54 8.75
C GLU A 75 40.79 -14.53 9.87
N SER A 76 40.10 -14.43 11.00
CA SER A 76 40.24 -15.34 12.14
C SER A 76 38.99 -15.28 13.02
N VAL A 77 38.62 -16.43 13.60
CA VAL A 77 37.55 -16.52 14.59
C VAL A 77 38.16 -16.50 15.98
N PHE A 78 37.75 -15.55 16.81
CA PHE A 78 38.22 -15.43 18.20
C PHE A 78 37.12 -15.89 19.15
N SER A 79 37.45 -16.79 20.08
CA SER A 79 36.45 -17.29 21.04
C SER A 79 35.86 -16.15 21.86
N TRP A 80 34.59 -16.29 22.26
CA TRP A 80 33.91 -15.27 23.06
C TRP A 80 34.60 -14.98 24.39
N ASN A 81 35.23 -15.99 25.01
CA ASN A 81 36.06 -15.82 26.20
C ASN A 81 37.27 -14.90 25.93
N LEU A 82 37.97 -15.08 24.80
CA LEU A 82 39.11 -14.24 24.44
C LEU A 82 38.68 -12.81 24.10
N VAL A 83 37.53 -12.64 23.43
CA VAL A 83 36.95 -11.31 23.18
C VAL A 83 36.56 -10.63 24.49
N ALA A 84 35.99 -11.39 25.44
CA ALA A 84 35.67 -10.90 26.79
C ALA A 84 36.90 -10.48 27.58
N GLU A 85 38.00 -11.24 27.50
CA GLU A 85 39.29 -10.84 28.09
C GLU A 85 39.78 -9.51 27.51
N TRP A 86 39.72 -9.33 26.19
CA TRP A 86 40.11 -8.06 25.55
C TRP A 86 39.25 -6.88 25.99
N VAL A 87 37.93 -7.09 26.11
CA VAL A 87 37.02 -6.07 26.64
C VAL A 87 37.34 -5.78 28.11
N SER A 88 37.60 -6.80 28.93
CA SER A 88 37.99 -6.62 30.34
C SER A 88 39.25 -5.79 30.45
N MET A 89 40.29 -6.09 29.66
CA MET A 89 41.52 -5.29 29.66
C MET A 89 41.26 -3.83 29.27
N LEU A 90 40.39 -3.57 28.29
CA LEU A 90 40.03 -2.22 27.87
C LEU A 90 39.21 -1.49 28.95
N VAL A 91 38.32 -2.19 29.66
CA VAL A 91 37.54 -1.64 30.77
C VAL A 91 38.46 -1.31 31.96
N ASP A 92 39.38 -2.21 32.32
CA ASP A 92 40.35 -2.02 33.41
C ASP A 92 41.27 -0.83 33.14
N LYS A 93 41.68 -0.64 31.87
CA LYS A 93 42.45 0.52 31.42
C LYS A 93 41.62 1.80 31.24
N LYS A 94 40.28 1.71 31.40
CA LYS A 94 39.30 2.75 31.06
C LYS A 94 39.30 3.15 29.57
N GLU A 95 39.96 2.38 28.72
CA GLU A 95 40.08 2.63 27.27
C GLU A 95 38.90 2.09 26.46
N TYR A 96 37.98 1.34 27.08
CA TYR A 96 36.80 0.82 26.39
C TYR A 96 35.83 1.92 25.93
N TYR A 97 35.86 3.09 26.59
CA TYR A 97 35.02 4.27 26.29
C TYR A 97 35.81 5.59 26.08
N ILE A 98 37.14 5.62 26.27
CA ILE A 98 37.93 6.87 26.12
C ILE A 98 38.23 7.18 24.64
N ASN A 99 37.94 8.44 24.26
CA ASN A 99 38.38 9.10 23.03
C ASN A 99 39.91 9.07 22.93
N THR A 100 40.48 8.28 22.03
CA THR A 100 41.83 8.54 21.51
C THR A 100 41.73 9.31 20.20
N ASP A 101 41.61 10.63 20.31
CA ASP A 101 42.29 11.51 19.35
C ASP A 101 43.79 11.38 19.62
N ILE A 102 44.51 10.66 18.76
CA ILE A 102 45.97 10.78 18.68
C ILE A 102 46.32 11.44 17.35
N LYS A 103 46.42 12.77 17.38
CA LYS A 103 47.33 13.56 16.54
C LYS A 103 48.33 14.21 17.51
N ALA A 104 49.64 14.24 17.34
CA ALA A 104 50.56 13.76 16.32
C ALA A 104 51.98 13.76 16.94
N LEU A 105 52.93 13.06 16.32
CA LEU A 105 54.35 13.44 16.34
C LEU A 105 54.78 13.65 14.89
N LYS A 106 54.89 14.91 14.47
CA LYS A 106 55.77 15.27 13.36
C LYS A 106 57.18 15.32 13.93
N ASN A 107 58.11 14.60 13.33
CA ASN A 107 59.50 15.04 13.33
C ASN A 107 60.24 14.63 12.05
N GLN A 108 60.72 15.68 11.37
CA GLN A 108 61.94 15.81 10.56
C GLN A 108 62.51 14.57 9.86
N GLU A 109 61.86 14.08 8.79
CA GLU A 109 62.57 13.43 7.66
C GLU A 109 61.90 13.77 6.31
N SER A 110 61.60 15.05 6.08
CA SER A 110 61.36 15.56 4.73
C SER A 110 62.66 15.92 3.99
N GLN A 111 63.77 15.24 4.26
CA GLN A 111 65.05 15.50 3.59
C GLN A 111 65.86 14.22 3.46
N GLN A 112 65.51 13.32 2.53
CA GLN A 112 66.58 12.57 1.86
C GLN A 112 66.25 11.85 0.55
N LEU A 113 65.00 11.82 0.05
CA LEU A 113 64.73 11.15 -1.23
C LEU A 113 63.81 11.92 -2.19
N SER A 114 63.88 13.25 -2.14
CA SER A 114 63.62 14.10 -3.32
C SER A 114 64.85 14.11 -4.26
N LEU A 115 65.49 12.97 -4.49
CA LEU A 115 66.72 12.89 -5.28
C LEU A 115 66.52 12.47 -6.74
N PHE A 116 65.30 12.08 -7.14
CA PHE A 116 64.97 11.84 -8.54
C PHE A 116 63.60 12.42 -8.85
N GLY A 117 63.58 13.73 -9.12
CA GLY A 117 62.38 14.53 -9.34
C GLY A 117 61.52 14.04 -10.50
N LEU A 118 60.40 13.40 -10.15
CA LEU A 118 59.21 13.29 -10.99
C LEU A 118 57.99 13.43 -10.08
N ASP A 119 57.38 14.61 -10.09
CA ASP A 119 56.05 14.83 -9.54
C ASP A 119 55.01 14.27 -10.51
N ILE A 120 54.26 13.26 -10.08
CA ILE A 120 52.95 12.93 -10.65
C ILE A 120 51.95 13.05 -9.48
N PRO A 121 50.98 13.99 -9.53
CA PRO A 121 49.89 13.97 -8.57
C PRO A 121 48.98 12.78 -8.90
N GLN A 122 48.98 11.75 -8.05
CA GLN A 122 47.85 10.84 -7.98
C GLN A 122 46.78 11.50 -7.12
N SER A 123 45.76 12.07 -7.76
CA SER A 123 44.48 12.32 -7.13
C SER A 123 43.78 10.97 -6.92
N GLU A 124 43.94 10.37 -5.74
CA GLU A 124 43.05 9.29 -5.32
C GLU A 124 41.61 9.84 -5.24
N PRO A 125 40.60 9.14 -5.78
CA PRO A 125 39.22 9.56 -5.65
C PRO A 125 38.81 9.45 -4.18
N VAL A 126 38.66 10.60 -3.54
CA VAL A 126 38.08 10.71 -2.20
C VAL A 126 36.60 10.36 -2.31
N MET A 127 36.25 9.10 -2.07
CA MET A 127 34.86 8.74 -1.78
C MET A 127 34.40 9.53 -0.55
N PRO A 128 33.23 10.21 -0.60
CA PRO A 128 32.69 10.89 0.57
C PRO A 128 32.47 9.88 1.70
N LYS A 129 32.78 10.27 2.94
CA LYS A 129 32.55 9.45 4.15
C LYS A 129 31.11 8.94 4.16
N LEU A 130 30.91 7.67 3.82
CA LEU A 130 29.58 7.09 3.67
C LEU A 130 28.93 6.89 5.04
N LYS A 131 27.77 7.55 5.22
CA LYS A 131 26.95 7.51 6.44
C LYS A 131 26.15 6.20 6.58
N TYR A 132 25.90 5.50 5.47
CA TYR A 132 25.17 4.23 5.42
C TYR A 132 26.10 3.10 4.96
N SER A 133 25.83 1.87 5.40
CA SER A 133 26.60 0.68 4.97
C SER A 133 26.43 0.42 3.47
N GLN A 134 27.49 -0.08 2.83
CA GLN A 134 27.47 -0.42 1.40
C GLN A 134 26.30 -1.33 1.00
N GLN A 135 25.91 -2.27 1.86
CA GLN A 135 24.76 -3.15 1.63
C GLN A 135 23.45 -2.38 1.37
N VAL A 136 23.20 -1.27 2.08
CA VAL A 136 21.96 -0.48 1.90
C VAL A 136 21.97 0.19 0.54
N ILE A 137 23.13 0.69 0.11
CA ILE A 137 23.31 1.32 -1.19
C ILE A 137 23.15 0.28 -2.30
N ASP A 138 23.82 -0.86 -2.18
CA ASP A 138 23.71 -1.92 -3.18
C ASP A 138 22.27 -2.43 -3.29
N THR A 139 21.60 -2.64 -2.16
CA THR A 139 20.18 -3.03 -2.12
C THR A 139 19.30 -1.97 -2.81
N ALA A 140 19.55 -0.69 -2.55
CA ALA A 140 18.84 0.40 -3.21
C ALA A 140 19.01 0.39 -4.74
N LEU A 141 20.22 0.11 -5.23
CA LEU A 141 20.51 0.03 -6.66
C LEU A 141 19.87 -1.21 -7.31
N CYS A 142 19.90 -2.35 -6.61
CA CYS A 142 19.27 -3.60 -7.07
C CYS A 142 17.73 -3.55 -7.12
N LEU A 143 17.09 -2.53 -6.52
CA LEU A 143 15.64 -2.35 -6.59
C LEU A 143 15.15 -1.68 -7.87
N GLY A 144 16.01 -0.95 -8.56
CA GLY A 144 15.61 -0.14 -9.72
C GLY A 144 14.66 1.01 -9.36
N GLY A 145 14.18 1.69 -10.40
CA GLY A 145 13.12 2.70 -10.29
C GLY A 145 11.74 2.08 -10.04
N ASN A 146 10.69 2.90 -10.11
CA ASN A 146 9.32 2.42 -9.98
C ASN A 146 8.66 2.05 -11.32
N GLU A 147 9.25 2.44 -12.46
CA GLU A 147 8.70 2.07 -13.75
C GLU A 147 8.83 0.55 -13.98
N PRO A 148 7.82 -0.10 -14.58
CA PRO A 148 7.92 -1.50 -14.98
C PRO A 148 9.17 -1.74 -15.84
N ASP A 149 9.79 -2.90 -15.68
CA ASP A 149 10.94 -3.33 -16.48
C ASP A 149 12.21 -2.44 -16.36
N CYS A 150 12.30 -1.61 -15.31
CA CYS A 150 13.43 -0.70 -15.12
C CYS A 150 14.77 -1.44 -15.01
N LEU A 151 14.83 -2.54 -14.26
CA LEU A 151 16.06 -3.32 -14.07
C LEU A 151 16.51 -4.00 -15.37
N GLU A 152 15.57 -4.52 -16.16
CA GLU A 152 15.80 -5.09 -17.49
C GLU A 152 16.41 -4.05 -18.44
N ARG A 153 15.85 -2.83 -18.48
CA ARG A 153 16.38 -1.74 -19.30
C ARG A 153 17.76 -1.28 -18.85
N ILE A 154 17.99 -1.16 -17.53
CA ILE A 154 19.31 -0.83 -17.00
C ILE A 154 20.33 -1.93 -17.36
N PHE A 155 19.97 -3.20 -17.17
CA PHE A 155 20.84 -4.32 -17.52
C PHE A 155 21.20 -4.33 -19.01
N SER A 156 20.21 -4.16 -19.91
CA SER A 156 20.47 -4.13 -21.36
C SER A 156 21.42 -2.98 -21.73
N CYS A 157 21.22 -1.79 -21.15
CA CYS A 157 22.11 -0.66 -21.38
C CYS A 157 23.56 -0.97 -20.97
N PHE A 158 23.77 -1.51 -19.77
CA PHE A 158 25.13 -1.84 -19.29
C PHE A 158 25.78 -3.00 -20.04
N SER A 159 24.98 -3.91 -20.59
CA SER A 159 25.46 -5.02 -21.43
C SER A 159 26.04 -4.53 -22.77
N LYS A 160 25.74 -3.31 -23.21
CA LYS A 160 26.25 -2.73 -24.47
C LYS A 160 27.57 -1.97 -24.32
N ASP A 161 28.19 -2.07 -23.14
CA ASP A 161 29.50 -1.50 -22.78
C ASP A 161 29.67 -0.03 -23.15
N TYR A 162 28.63 0.78 -22.92
CA TYR A 162 28.71 2.23 -23.07
C TYR A 162 29.70 2.87 -22.09
N THR A 163 30.17 4.07 -22.40
CA THR A 163 31.06 4.81 -21.48
C THR A 163 30.34 5.14 -20.18
N LEU A 164 31.11 5.45 -19.14
CA LEU A 164 30.58 5.83 -17.84
C LEU A 164 29.59 7.01 -17.94
N GLU A 165 29.92 8.03 -18.73
CA GLU A 165 29.11 9.23 -18.92
C GLU A 165 27.79 8.89 -19.62
N GLN A 166 27.83 8.00 -20.61
CA GLN A 166 26.65 7.54 -21.33
C GLN A 166 25.72 6.73 -20.40
N ASN A 167 26.28 5.83 -19.59
CA ASN A 167 25.52 5.08 -18.58
C ASN A 167 24.91 6.00 -17.52
N ALA A 168 25.65 7.01 -17.04
CA ALA A 168 25.13 7.99 -16.09
C ALA A 168 23.97 8.81 -16.67
N GLN A 169 24.08 9.27 -17.92
CA GLN A 169 23.00 9.98 -18.63
C GLN A 169 21.78 9.08 -18.86
N PHE A 170 21.99 7.80 -19.16
CA PHE A 170 20.90 6.84 -19.29
C PHE A 170 20.16 6.67 -17.95
N LEU A 171 20.90 6.43 -16.86
CA LEU A 171 20.31 6.26 -15.53
C LEU A 171 19.51 7.49 -15.08
N GLN A 172 20.04 8.70 -15.29
CA GLN A 172 19.32 9.95 -14.97
C GLN A 172 17.96 10.02 -15.69
N LYS A 173 17.89 9.59 -16.95
CA LYS A 173 16.65 9.59 -17.74
C LYS A 173 15.71 8.46 -17.34
N GLU A 174 16.25 7.28 -17.08
CA GLU A 174 15.50 6.06 -16.74
C GLU A 174 14.81 6.18 -15.37
N TYR A 175 15.52 6.69 -14.36
CA TYR A 175 14.94 6.91 -13.03
C TYR A 175 14.07 8.18 -12.97
N GLY A 176 14.41 9.20 -13.77
CA GLY A 176 13.69 10.47 -13.82
C GLY A 176 13.62 11.17 -12.45
N ARG A 177 12.50 11.86 -12.20
CA ARG A 177 12.16 12.41 -10.88
C ARG A 177 11.14 11.51 -10.22
N ASP A 178 11.51 10.73 -9.22
CA ASP A 178 10.61 9.84 -8.48
C ASP A 178 11.11 9.53 -7.06
N GLY A 179 10.31 8.82 -6.26
CA GLY A 179 10.70 8.33 -4.93
C GLY A 179 10.32 6.87 -4.71
N LYS A 180 11.10 6.13 -3.92
CA LYS A 180 10.84 4.70 -3.64
C LYS A 180 11.22 4.33 -2.21
N GLY A 181 10.36 3.60 -1.51
CA GLY A 181 10.62 3.12 -0.16
C GLY A 181 10.95 1.62 -0.15
N PHE A 182 11.86 1.20 0.72
CA PHE A 182 12.11 -0.22 0.98
C PHE A 182 12.50 -0.50 2.43
N PHE A 183 12.33 -1.75 2.84
CA PHE A 183 12.77 -2.22 4.16
C PHE A 183 14.02 -3.08 4.02
N LEU A 184 14.99 -2.84 4.91
CA LEU A 184 16.09 -3.79 5.15
C LEU A 184 15.99 -4.26 6.61
N GLY A 185 15.49 -5.48 6.80
CA GLY A 185 14.96 -5.94 8.08
C GLY A 185 13.69 -5.16 8.47
N GLU A 186 13.62 -4.65 9.69
CA GLU A 186 12.49 -3.82 10.16
C GLU A 186 12.66 -2.31 9.89
N ARG A 187 13.80 -1.89 9.33
CA ARG A 187 14.12 -0.46 9.16
C ARG A 187 13.70 0.05 7.77
N PRO A 188 12.91 1.13 7.69
CA PRO A 188 12.56 1.75 6.42
C PRO A 188 13.69 2.65 5.89
N TYR A 189 13.91 2.60 4.59
CA TYR A 189 14.76 3.50 3.83
C TYR A 189 13.95 4.09 2.68
N SER A 190 14.30 5.31 2.28
CA SER A 190 13.67 5.98 1.15
C SER A 190 14.73 6.51 0.19
N LEU A 191 14.38 6.39 -1.09
CA LEU A 191 15.14 6.84 -2.23
C LEU A 191 14.39 7.99 -2.88
N ARG A 192 15.15 8.98 -3.36
CA ARG A 192 14.63 10.00 -4.26
C ARG A 192 15.60 10.18 -5.40
N PHE A 193 15.08 10.18 -6.61
CA PHE A 193 15.83 10.37 -7.84
C PHE A 193 15.55 11.79 -8.34
N ASP A 194 16.60 12.54 -8.66
CA ASP A 194 16.50 13.85 -9.28
C ASP A 194 17.68 14.09 -10.24
N GLU A 195 17.72 15.27 -10.86
CA GLU A 195 18.80 15.65 -11.78
C GLU A 195 20.19 15.60 -11.13
N LYS A 196 20.27 15.80 -9.81
CA LYS A 196 21.54 15.82 -9.06
C LYS A 196 22.03 14.42 -8.71
N GLY A 197 21.16 13.40 -8.73
CA GLY A 197 21.53 12.02 -8.47
C GLY A 197 20.51 11.23 -7.68
N LEU A 198 20.98 10.14 -7.06
CA LEU A 198 20.21 9.29 -6.17
C LEU A 198 20.42 9.72 -4.71
N ARG A 199 19.35 10.17 -4.06
CA ARG A 199 19.35 10.47 -2.63
C ARG A 199 18.84 9.28 -1.83
N LEU A 200 19.56 8.93 -0.77
CA LEU A 200 19.20 7.84 0.13
C LEU A 200 19.15 8.34 1.57
N SER A 201 18.07 8.05 2.28
CA SER A 201 17.93 8.32 3.71
C SER A 201 17.25 7.17 4.45
N SER A 202 17.57 7.01 5.73
CA SER A 202 16.73 6.22 6.64
C SER A 202 15.40 6.94 6.91
N GLY A 203 14.30 6.20 6.99
CA GLY A 203 12.96 6.74 7.24
C GLY A 203 12.02 6.59 6.04
N LYS A 204 10.99 7.44 5.99
CA LYS A 204 9.96 7.46 4.93
C LYS A 204 10.15 8.55 3.88
N SER A 205 11.19 9.39 4.02
CA SER A 205 11.54 10.43 3.05
C SER A 205 13.05 10.59 2.95
N ALA A 206 13.52 10.89 1.74
CA ALA A 206 14.89 11.23 1.39
C ALA A 206 15.16 12.75 1.26
N THR A 207 14.20 13.61 1.65
CA THR A 207 14.35 15.07 1.58
C THR A 207 15.07 15.70 2.78
N GLY A 208 15.32 14.96 3.86
CA GLY A 208 15.94 15.48 5.08
C GLY A 208 17.44 15.75 4.97
N SER A 209 17.98 16.58 5.88
CA SER A 209 19.42 16.89 6.00
C SER A 209 20.31 15.67 6.31
N THR A 210 19.70 14.52 6.59
CA THR A 210 20.36 13.26 6.88
C THR A 210 20.61 12.39 5.65
N ALA A 211 20.10 12.77 4.48
CA ALA A 211 20.23 12.01 3.24
C ALA A 211 21.65 12.11 2.66
N ILE A 212 22.14 11.01 2.09
CA ILE A 212 23.33 11.04 1.23
C ILE A 212 22.88 11.28 -0.21
N VAL A 213 23.74 11.91 -1.02
CA VAL A 213 23.52 12.11 -2.46
C VAL A 213 24.62 11.38 -3.21
N LEU A 214 24.26 10.44 -4.06
CA LEU A 214 25.16 9.75 -4.99
C LEU A 214 24.98 10.36 -6.37
N THR A 215 26.07 10.79 -7.00
CA THR A 215 26.00 11.31 -8.38
C THR A 215 25.63 10.19 -9.35
N TRP A 216 25.08 10.52 -10.51
CA TRP A 216 24.76 9.51 -11.52
C TRP A 216 26.00 8.75 -12.02
N GLU A 217 27.18 9.37 -12.00
CA GLU A 217 28.45 8.69 -12.28
C GLU A 217 28.82 7.69 -11.18
N ASP A 218 28.64 8.03 -9.90
CA ASP A 218 28.90 7.11 -8.80
C ASP A 218 27.94 5.92 -8.83
N VAL A 219 26.67 6.19 -9.14
CA VAL A 219 25.66 5.15 -9.33
C VAL A 219 26.05 4.24 -10.51
N ALA A 220 26.47 4.80 -11.64
CA ALA A 220 26.88 4.03 -12.81
C ALA A 220 28.11 3.16 -12.54
N LYS A 221 29.15 3.72 -11.89
CA LYS A 221 30.33 2.94 -11.44
C LYS A 221 29.89 1.78 -10.55
N ARG A 222 29.03 2.06 -9.56
CA ARG A 222 28.62 1.04 -8.61
C ARG A 222 27.77 -0.06 -9.23
N ILE A 223 26.86 0.28 -10.13
CA ILE A 223 26.07 -0.72 -10.89
C ILE A 223 27.01 -1.60 -11.72
N ARG A 224 28.02 -1.02 -12.39
CA ARG A 224 28.98 -1.80 -13.16
C ARG A 224 29.77 -2.77 -12.28
N GLU A 225 30.25 -2.31 -11.12
CA GLU A 225 30.92 -3.18 -10.15
C GLU A 225 30.00 -4.32 -9.68
N LEU A 226 28.71 -4.05 -9.41
CA LEU A 226 27.76 -5.08 -9.01
C LEU A 226 27.48 -6.10 -10.13
N LEU A 227 27.48 -5.67 -11.38
CA LEU A 227 27.35 -6.54 -12.55
C LEU A 227 28.58 -7.44 -12.71
N ASP A 228 29.79 -6.88 -12.67
CA ASP A 228 31.04 -7.63 -12.76
C ASP A 228 31.17 -8.67 -11.61
N LEU A 229 30.63 -8.34 -10.43
CA LEU A 229 30.59 -9.23 -9.25
C LEU A 229 29.42 -10.24 -9.25
N GLY A 230 28.49 -10.14 -10.20
CA GLY A 230 27.30 -11.00 -10.28
C GLY A 230 26.30 -10.82 -9.16
N ARG A 231 26.00 -9.56 -8.82
CA ARG A 231 25.17 -9.18 -7.66
C ARG A 231 24.08 -8.17 -7.96
N TYR A 232 23.98 -7.70 -9.20
CA TYR A 232 23.07 -6.61 -9.53
C TYR A 232 21.63 -7.10 -9.76
N VAL A 233 21.41 -8.00 -10.71
CA VAL A 233 20.08 -8.48 -11.12
C VAL A 233 20.05 -10.01 -11.27
N PRO A 234 18.96 -10.69 -10.86
CA PRO A 234 18.87 -12.16 -10.94
C PRO A 234 18.76 -12.64 -12.39
N GLN A 235 18.98 -13.94 -12.61
CA GLN A 235 18.97 -14.54 -13.94
C GLN A 235 17.64 -14.29 -14.70
N SER A 236 16.50 -14.29 -14.00
CA SER A 236 15.19 -14.03 -14.59
C SER A 236 15.01 -12.61 -15.16
N VAL A 237 15.80 -11.63 -14.70
CA VAL A 237 15.85 -10.28 -15.28
C VAL A 237 16.75 -10.27 -16.50
N ILE A 238 17.90 -10.95 -16.43
CA ILE A 238 18.85 -11.09 -17.54
C ILE A 238 18.17 -11.76 -18.75
N ASP A 239 17.49 -12.88 -18.52
CA ASP A 239 16.84 -13.68 -19.57
C ASP A 239 15.74 -12.90 -20.32
N ARG A 240 15.13 -11.89 -19.67
CA ARG A 240 14.04 -11.09 -20.25
C ARG A 240 14.50 -9.74 -20.81
N ALA A 241 15.71 -9.29 -20.49
CA ALA A 241 16.16 -7.94 -20.80
C ALA A 241 16.15 -7.63 -22.31
N ASP A 242 16.58 -8.60 -23.12
CA ASP A 242 16.61 -8.48 -24.57
C ASP A 242 15.18 -8.36 -25.17
N GLU A 243 14.26 -9.24 -24.76
CA GLU A 243 12.87 -9.20 -25.21
C GLU A 243 12.18 -7.87 -24.81
N VAL A 244 12.38 -7.43 -23.57
CA VAL A 244 11.83 -6.17 -23.04
C VAL A 244 12.29 -4.98 -23.87
N GLU A 245 13.60 -4.88 -24.15
CA GLU A 245 14.13 -3.77 -24.92
C GLU A 245 13.59 -3.75 -26.36
N LYS A 246 13.55 -4.91 -27.02
CA LYS A 246 13.03 -5.02 -28.39
C LYS A 246 11.55 -4.65 -28.46
N LYS A 247 10.73 -5.11 -27.51
CA LYS A 247 9.32 -4.70 -27.42
C LYS A 247 9.16 -3.20 -27.21
N PHE A 248 9.97 -2.61 -26.33
CA PHE A 248 9.95 -1.17 -26.07
C PHE A 248 10.32 -0.36 -27.32
N ILE A 249 11.36 -0.75 -28.06
CA ILE A 249 11.77 -0.09 -29.31
C ILE A 249 10.69 -0.26 -30.38
N ALA A 250 10.15 -1.46 -30.54
CA ALA A 250 9.10 -1.77 -31.51
C ALA A 250 7.83 -0.92 -31.28
N GLU A 251 7.36 -0.82 -30.04
CA GLU A 251 6.20 -0.02 -29.69
C GLU A 251 6.40 1.47 -30.02
N ARG A 252 7.57 2.03 -29.67
CA ARG A 252 7.91 3.42 -29.99
C ARG A 252 7.99 3.68 -31.50
N LEU A 253 8.52 2.74 -32.27
CA LEU A 253 8.55 2.83 -33.73
C LEU A 253 7.13 2.83 -34.32
N LEU A 254 6.22 2.00 -33.79
CA LEU A 254 4.83 1.95 -34.23
C LEU A 254 4.08 3.24 -33.89
N PHE A 255 4.25 3.80 -32.69
CA PHE A 255 3.67 5.09 -32.32
C PHE A 255 4.20 6.24 -33.19
N LEU A 256 5.48 6.21 -33.54
CA LEU A 256 6.05 7.19 -34.47
C LEU A 256 5.36 7.13 -35.84
N VAL A 257 5.17 5.94 -36.42
CA VAL A 257 4.49 5.75 -37.72
C VAL A 257 3.01 6.07 -37.65
N GLN A 258 2.36 5.78 -36.52
CA GLN A 258 0.96 6.13 -36.29
C GLN A 258 0.72 7.64 -36.45
N ASP A 259 1.65 8.46 -35.98
CA ASP A 259 1.59 9.93 -36.02
C ASP A 259 2.04 10.56 -37.34
N PHE A 260 2.37 9.78 -38.36
CA PHE A 260 2.71 10.30 -39.68
C PHE A 260 1.58 11.17 -40.28
N THR A 261 1.97 12.27 -40.91
CA THR A 261 1.09 13.01 -41.82
C THR A 261 0.87 12.22 -43.10
N ASP A 262 -0.10 12.65 -43.91
CA ASP A 262 -0.39 11.97 -45.17
C ASP A 262 0.80 12.09 -46.15
N GLU A 263 1.50 13.23 -46.15
CA GLU A 263 2.76 13.44 -46.89
C GLU A 263 3.83 12.41 -46.48
N ALA A 264 4.02 12.19 -45.16
CA ALA A 264 5.02 11.26 -44.66
C ALA A 264 4.68 9.79 -45.02
N ARG A 265 3.40 9.43 -45.03
CA ARG A 265 2.95 8.08 -45.46
C ARG A 265 3.16 7.87 -46.95
N GLU A 266 2.76 8.83 -47.78
CA GLU A 266 2.91 8.76 -49.24
C GLU A 266 4.38 8.73 -49.69
N SER A 267 5.26 9.40 -48.93
CA SER A 267 6.70 9.42 -49.18
C SER A 267 7.41 8.09 -48.82
N GLY A 268 6.73 7.16 -48.16
CA GLY A 268 7.25 5.81 -47.90
C GLY A 268 8.35 5.72 -46.84
N TYR A 269 8.38 6.64 -45.85
CA TYR A 269 9.36 6.60 -44.76
C TYR A 269 9.14 5.42 -43.80
N LEU A 270 10.21 4.86 -43.23
CA LEU A 270 10.14 3.68 -42.35
C LEU A 270 9.35 2.49 -42.94
N PRO A 271 9.66 2.03 -44.18
CA PRO A 271 8.92 0.97 -44.86
C PRO A 271 8.82 -0.32 -44.04
N THR A 272 9.85 -0.66 -43.25
CA THR A 272 9.85 -1.87 -42.42
C THR A 272 8.80 -1.80 -41.30
N VAL A 273 8.65 -0.62 -40.67
CA VAL A 273 7.63 -0.40 -39.63
C VAL A 273 6.24 -0.28 -40.27
N GLN A 274 6.13 0.43 -41.40
CA GLN A 274 4.88 0.55 -42.15
C GLN A 274 4.34 -0.81 -42.61
N GLU A 275 5.21 -1.74 -43.03
CA GLU A 275 4.82 -3.11 -43.40
C GLU A 275 4.03 -3.78 -42.26
N VAL A 276 4.52 -3.66 -41.02
CA VAL A 276 3.86 -4.22 -39.83
C VAL A 276 2.59 -3.43 -39.51
N TYR A 277 2.67 -2.10 -39.47
CA TYR A 277 1.54 -1.23 -39.14
C TYR A 277 0.35 -1.42 -40.10
N ASN A 278 0.63 -1.56 -41.40
CA ASN A 278 -0.39 -1.72 -42.44
C ASN A 278 -1.09 -3.09 -42.41
N THR A 279 -0.58 -4.06 -41.64
CA THR A 279 -1.32 -5.32 -41.42
C THR A 279 -2.59 -5.14 -40.59
N ARG A 280 -2.70 -4.02 -39.85
CA ARG A 280 -3.84 -3.69 -38.98
C ARG A 280 -4.21 -4.82 -37.99
N ALA A 281 -3.23 -5.60 -37.55
CA ALA A 281 -3.42 -6.68 -36.58
C ALA A 281 -3.84 -6.18 -35.19
N GLY A 282 -3.60 -4.89 -34.88
CA GLY A 282 -3.88 -4.30 -33.57
C GLY A 282 -2.75 -4.53 -32.57
N TYR A 283 -2.83 -3.87 -31.42
CA TYR A 283 -1.92 -4.09 -30.29
C TYR A 283 -2.47 -5.21 -29.40
N PRO A 284 -1.64 -6.12 -28.85
CA PRO A 284 -0.17 -6.11 -28.86
C PRO A 284 0.49 -6.83 -30.05
N ASP A 285 -0.28 -7.43 -30.96
CA ASP A 285 0.23 -8.30 -32.04
C ASP A 285 1.23 -7.60 -32.97
N MET A 286 0.97 -6.33 -33.33
CA MET A 286 1.92 -5.53 -34.12
C MET A 286 3.25 -5.32 -33.40
N THR A 287 3.22 -5.06 -32.09
CA THR A 287 4.42 -4.88 -31.26
C THR A 287 5.22 -6.18 -31.21
N VAL A 288 4.56 -7.33 -30.97
CA VAL A 288 5.22 -8.64 -30.95
C VAL A 288 5.86 -8.96 -32.31
N LYS A 289 5.14 -8.69 -33.41
CA LYS A 289 5.63 -8.94 -34.76
C LYS A 289 6.83 -8.08 -35.13
N LEU A 290 6.81 -6.79 -34.79
CA LEU A 290 7.96 -5.91 -35.05
C LEU A 290 9.13 -6.23 -34.09
N ALA A 291 8.87 -6.56 -32.83
CA ALA A 291 9.91 -6.96 -31.89
C ALA A 291 10.65 -8.22 -32.36
N GLY A 292 9.94 -9.24 -32.86
CA GLY A 292 10.58 -10.45 -33.41
C GLY A 292 11.40 -10.18 -34.68
N LYS A 293 11.12 -9.11 -35.42
CA LYS A 293 11.99 -8.67 -36.53
C LYS A 293 13.30 -8.05 -36.03
N LEU A 294 13.36 -7.55 -34.79
CA LEU A 294 14.58 -6.97 -34.19
C LEU A 294 15.57 -8.04 -33.71
N ASP A 295 15.24 -9.33 -33.82
CA ASP A 295 16.21 -10.44 -33.61
C ASP A 295 17.22 -10.55 -34.75
N ASP A 296 16.89 -10.02 -35.93
CA ASP A 296 17.74 -10.06 -37.11
C ASP A 296 18.58 -8.78 -37.23
N HIS A 297 19.90 -8.95 -37.22
CA HIS A 297 20.87 -7.85 -37.27
C HIS A 297 20.75 -7.04 -38.58
N GLU A 298 20.43 -7.67 -39.72
CA GLU A 298 20.22 -6.94 -40.98
C GLU A 298 18.98 -6.05 -40.92
N THR A 299 17.89 -6.54 -40.32
CA THR A 299 16.67 -5.77 -40.12
C THR A 299 16.88 -4.59 -39.18
N VAL A 300 17.61 -4.76 -38.06
CA VAL A 300 17.96 -3.65 -37.16
C VAL A 300 18.78 -2.59 -37.90
N GLN A 301 19.76 -3.00 -38.71
CA GLN A 301 20.58 -2.08 -39.50
C GLN A 301 19.75 -1.33 -40.55
N SER A 302 18.79 -1.99 -41.19
CA SER A 302 17.84 -1.35 -42.11
C SER A 302 17.00 -0.29 -41.40
N LEU A 303 16.38 -0.65 -40.27
CA LEU A 303 15.58 0.26 -39.46
C LEU A 303 16.37 1.47 -38.97
N PHE A 304 17.63 1.27 -38.56
CA PHE A 304 18.52 2.37 -38.20
C PHE A 304 18.70 3.35 -39.37
N ASN A 305 18.99 2.84 -40.56
CA ASN A 305 19.19 3.65 -41.76
C ASN A 305 17.89 4.37 -42.19
N GLU A 306 16.74 3.69 -42.11
CA GLU A 306 15.43 4.25 -42.41
C GLU A 306 15.09 5.41 -41.45
N LEU A 307 15.31 5.22 -40.14
CA LEU A 307 15.05 6.25 -39.13
C LEU A 307 16.03 7.42 -39.24
N PHE A 308 17.30 7.16 -39.53
CA PHE A 308 18.29 8.19 -39.79
C PHE A 308 17.89 9.05 -41.01
N GLY A 309 17.45 8.41 -42.09
CA GLY A 309 16.94 9.09 -43.29
C GLY A 309 15.69 9.93 -43.00
N PHE A 310 14.76 9.41 -42.19
CA PHE A 310 13.57 10.16 -41.75
C PHE A 310 13.93 11.39 -40.93
N LEU A 311 14.86 11.25 -39.97
CA LEU A 311 15.35 12.36 -39.15
C LEU A 311 15.98 13.48 -39.98
N ALA A 312 16.79 13.13 -40.98
CA ALA A 312 17.37 14.11 -41.90
C ALA A 312 16.31 14.80 -42.79
N ALA A 313 15.23 14.09 -43.13
CA ALA A 313 14.16 14.60 -43.97
C ALA A 313 13.17 15.52 -43.23
N GLN A 314 13.07 15.39 -41.90
CA GLN A 314 12.14 16.14 -41.04
C GLN A 314 12.58 17.59 -40.81
N ASP A 315 13.85 17.92 -40.99
CA ASP A 315 14.37 19.27 -40.80
C ASP A 315 13.61 20.27 -41.71
N GLY A 316 12.81 21.14 -41.10
CA GLY A 316 11.95 22.12 -41.77
C GLY A 316 10.64 21.59 -42.39
N ARG A 317 10.22 20.33 -42.17
CA ARG A 317 8.96 19.75 -42.68
C ARG A 317 8.05 19.18 -41.59
N GLU A 318 6.75 19.43 -41.72
CA GLU A 318 5.72 18.90 -40.80
C GLU A 318 5.32 17.46 -41.16
N LEU A 319 6.24 16.51 -40.95
CA LEU A 319 6.02 15.09 -41.26
C LEU A 319 5.25 14.32 -40.17
N LEU A 320 5.07 14.93 -38.99
CA LEU A 320 4.36 14.34 -37.85
C LEU A 320 3.22 15.24 -37.39
N ARG A 321 2.12 14.63 -36.97
CA ARG A 321 0.98 15.32 -36.35
C ARG A 321 1.30 15.81 -34.93
N SER A 322 2.27 15.17 -34.28
CA SER A 322 2.74 15.49 -32.93
C SER A 322 4.24 15.25 -32.77
N TYR A 323 4.92 16.07 -31.97
CA TYR A 323 6.39 16.11 -31.87
C TYR A 323 6.98 15.34 -30.66
N HIS A 324 6.25 14.40 -30.07
CA HIS A 324 6.62 13.79 -28.77
C HIS A 324 7.51 12.53 -28.84
N HIS A 325 7.94 12.08 -30.03
CA HIS A 325 8.52 10.74 -30.21
C HIS A 325 10.02 10.58 -29.86
N LYS A 326 10.73 11.68 -29.54
CA LYS A 326 12.17 11.68 -29.18
C LYS A 326 13.02 10.79 -30.13
N GLN A 327 12.90 11.05 -31.42
CA GLN A 327 13.42 10.22 -32.51
C GLN A 327 14.95 9.98 -32.42
N THR A 328 15.73 10.98 -31.99
CA THR A 328 17.17 10.85 -31.76
C THR A 328 17.51 9.80 -30.70
N GLN A 329 16.69 9.70 -29.64
CA GLN A 329 16.87 8.68 -28.61
C GLN A 329 16.55 7.29 -29.17
N LEU A 330 15.49 7.17 -29.98
CA LEU A 330 15.09 5.91 -30.60
C LEU A 330 16.16 5.40 -31.58
N LEU A 331 16.80 6.30 -32.32
CA LEU A 331 17.94 5.99 -33.18
C LEU A 331 19.13 5.43 -32.36
N GLY A 332 19.44 6.04 -31.21
CA GLY A 332 20.49 5.55 -30.32
C GLY A 332 20.19 4.16 -29.73
N GLN A 333 18.91 3.82 -29.53
CA GLN A 333 18.51 2.48 -29.06
C GLN A 333 18.70 1.42 -30.15
N LEU A 334 18.39 1.75 -31.41
CA LEU A 334 18.66 0.87 -32.56
C LEU A 334 20.17 0.67 -32.76
N ASP A 335 20.99 1.72 -32.64
CA ASP A 335 22.47 1.59 -32.63
C ASP A 335 22.92 0.62 -31.52
N GLY A 336 22.30 0.71 -30.35
CA GLY A 336 22.59 -0.18 -29.24
C GLY A 336 22.31 -1.66 -29.52
N LEU A 337 21.30 -1.99 -30.32
CA LEU A 337 21.01 -3.37 -30.70
C LEU A 337 22.05 -3.96 -31.68
N LEU A 338 22.83 -3.11 -32.35
CA LEU A 338 23.90 -3.53 -33.27
C LEU A 338 25.24 -3.79 -32.54
N ARG A 339 25.31 -3.52 -31.23
CA ARG A 339 26.52 -3.71 -30.43
C ARG A 339 26.63 -5.14 -29.93
N GLU A 340 27.87 -5.61 -29.80
CA GLU A 340 28.16 -6.85 -29.08
C GLU A 340 27.84 -6.67 -27.60
N THR A 341 27.21 -7.69 -27.01
CA THR A 341 26.82 -7.67 -25.60
C THR A 341 27.86 -8.32 -24.70
N VAL A 342 28.14 -7.68 -23.58
CA VAL A 342 28.94 -8.23 -22.49
C VAL A 342 28.06 -9.13 -21.64
N VAL A 343 28.58 -10.32 -21.32
CA VAL A 343 27.89 -11.27 -20.44
C VAL A 343 28.31 -11.03 -18.99
N PHE A 344 27.32 -10.93 -18.10
CA PHE A 344 27.53 -10.80 -16.67
C PHE A 344 27.01 -12.03 -15.91
N PRO A 345 27.65 -12.42 -14.80
CA PRO A 345 27.10 -13.42 -13.91
C PRO A 345 25.84 -12.93 -13.19
N ALA A 346 24.95 -13.85 -12.83
CA ALA A 346 23.75 -13.56 -12.02
C ALA A 346 23.95 -13.99 -10.56
N PRO A 347 23.42 -13.24 -9.58
CA PRO A 347 23.29 -13.70 -8.21
C PRO A 347 22.20 -14.77 -8.10
N GLU A 348 22.30 -15.59 -7.05
CA GLU A 348 21.17 -16.40 -6.60
C GLU A 348 20.00 -15.48 -6.22
N ALA A 349 18.80 -15.83 -6.70
CA ALA A 349 17.60 -15.08 -6.37
C ALA A 349 17.31 -15.23 -4.87
N PRO A 350 16.99 -14.14 -4.15
CA PRO A 350 16.60 -14.24 -2.75
C PRO A 350 15.29 -15.03 -2.62
N ASP A 351 15.17 -15.82 -1.56
CA ASP A 351 13.98 -16.64 -1.28
C ASP A 351 12.70 -15.79 -1.18
N GLU A 352 12.83 -14.54 -0.73
CA GLU A 352 11.72 -13.58 -0.67
C GLU A 352 12.10 -12.24 -1.33
N PRO A 353 11.18 -11.62 -2.09
CA PRO A 353 11.40 -10.31 -2.67
C PRO A 353 11.47 -9.24 -1.57
N LEU A 354 12.34 -8.25 -1.77
CA LEU A 354 12.50 -7.17 -0.81
C LEU A 354 11.21 -6.36 -0.67
N LYS A 355 10.76 -6.18 0.57
CA LYS A 355 9.55 -5.41 0.89
C LYS A 355 9.72 -3.92 0.54
N GLN A 356 8.81 -3.41 -0.27
CA GLN A 356 8.77 -2.02 -0.74
C GLN A 356 7.59 -1.27 -0.11
N PHE A 357 7.64 0.07 -0.16
CA PHE A 357 6.54 0.94 0.25
C PHE A 357 6.56 2.27 -0.52
N ILE A 358 5.40 2.92 -0.61
CA ILE A 358 5.20 4.25 -1.20
C ILE A 358 5.82 5.29 -0.27
N SER A 359 6.87 5.96 -0.76
CA SER A 359 7.60 6.95 0.03
C SER A 359 6.83 8.27 0.14
N GLU A 360 7.16 9.11 1.14
CA GLU A 360 6.58 10.45 1.19
C GLU A 360 7.04 11.33 0.03
N ASP A 361 8.23 11.08 -0.54
CA ASP A 361 8.74 11.81 -1.69
C ASP A 361 7.92 11.52 -2.97
N GLU A 362 7.38 10.32 -3.06
CA GLU A 362 6.49 9.88 -4.12
C GLU A 362 5.09 10.46 -3.97
N ILE A 363 4.57 10.51 -2.74
CA ILE A 363 3.32 11.24 -2.44
C ILE A 363 3.49 12.73 -2.76
N ASP A 364 4.64 13.34 -2.44
CA ASP A 364 4.90 14.73 -2.81
C ASP A 364 4.84 14.94 -4.33
N LYS A 365 5.48 14.05 -5.09
CA LYS A 365 5.45 14.11 -6.56
C LYS A 365 4.03 13.99 -7.10
N LEU A 366 3.24 13.06 -6.55
CA LEU A 366 1.83 12.89 -6.90
C LEU A 366 1.07 14.21 -6.73
N LEU A 367 1.16 14.82 -5.54
CA LEU A 367 0.40 16.03 -5.22
C LEU A 367 0.90 17.28 -5.98
N ILE A 368 2.20 17.35 -6.28
CA ILE A 368 2.78 18.42 -7.11
C ILE A 368 2.23 18.37 -8.55
N GLY A 369 1.77 17.21 -9.02
CA GLY A 369 1.20 17.03 -10.35
C GLY A 369 -0.15 17.73 -10.56
N GLY A 370 -0.89 18.06 -9.50
CA GLY A 370 -2.24 18.62 -9.60
C GLY A 370 -3.29 17.56 -9.99
N ALA A 371 -4.44 18.01 -10.51
CA ALA A 371 -5.65 17.22 -10.69
C ALA A 371 -5.80 16.56 -12.08
N HIS A 372 -4.70 16.27 -12.79
CA HIS A 372 -4.70 15.77 -14.19
C HIS A 372 -5.57 16.57 -15.19
N ILE A 373 -5.95 17.80 -14.82
CA ILE A 373 -6.70 18.75 -15.62
C ILE A 373 -5.79 19.94 -15.94
N GLU A 374 -5.93 20.49 -17.15
CA GLU A 374 -5.14 21.63 -17.63
C GLU A 374 -5.16 22.79 -16.62
N HIS A 375 -3.97 23.31 -16.31
CA HIS A 375 -3.71 24.38 -15.35
C HIS A 375 -4.21 24.16 -13.91
N SER A 376 -4.65 22.96 -13.52
CA SER A 376 -5.12 22.67 -12.15
C SER A 376 -4.10 23.03 -11.08
N LYS A 377 -2.82 22.74 -11.34
CA LYS A 377 -1.72 23.11 -10.46
C LYS A 377 -1.66 24.61 -10.15
N PHE A 378 -1.88 25.46 -11.15
CA PHE A 378 -1.88 26.92 -10.99
C PHE A 378 -3.12 27.39 -10.21
N ARG A 379 -4.30 26.83 -10.48
CA ARG A 379 -5.53 27.12 -9.71
C ARG A 379 -5.39 26.73 -8.24
N ILE A 380 -4.85 25.54 -7.96
CA ILE A 380 -4.57 25.09 -6.59
C ILE A 380 -3.58 26.04 -5.92
N TYR A 381 -2.50 26.42 -6.60
CA TYR A 381 -1.51 27.34 -6.04
C TYR A 381 -2.12 28.71 -5.72
N SER A 382 -2.81 29.33 -6.68
CA SER A 382 -3.54 30.60 -6.52
C SER A 382 -4.51 30.55 -5.33
N TYR A 383 -5.37 29.53 -5.26
CA TYR A 383 -6.33 29.36 -4.17
C TYR A 383 -5.65 29.21 -2.79
N PHE A 384 -4.49 28.57 -2.72
CA PHE A 384 -3.77 28.40 -1.46
C PHE A 384 -3.04 29.66 -0.99
N LEU A 385 -2.77 30.62 -1.88
CA LEU A 385 -2.21 31.92 -1.52
C LEU A 385 -3.26 32.89 -0.95
N GLU A 386 -4.54 32.64 -1.21
CA GLU A 386 -5.65 33.41 -0.64
C GLU A 386 -5.95 33.02 0.83
N GLU A 387 -6.65 33.92 1.53
CA GLU A 387 -7.10 33.71 2.90
C GLU A 387 -8.29 32.73 2.94
N HIS A 388 -7.97 31.44 3.05
CA HIS A 388 -8.95 30.36 3.23
C HIS A 388 -8.62 29.48 4.42
N THR A 389 -9.67 28.98 5.07
CA THR A 389 -9.54 27.97 6.12
C THR A 389 -9.04 26.64 5.54
N PRO A 390 -8.41 25.78 6.35
CA PRO A 390 -8.02 24.43 5.90
C PRO A 390 -9.19 23.60 5.38
N LYS A 391 -10.41 23.86 5.86
CA LYS A 391 -11.62 23.18 5.39
C LYS A 391 -11.99 23.62 3.98
N GLU A 392 -12.03 24.93 3.72
CA GLU A 392 -12.33 25.48 2.40
C GLU A 392 -11.31 25.03 1.35
N ARG A 393 -10.01 24.98 1.72
CA ARG A 393 -8.97 24.42 0.84
C ARG A 393 -9.17 22.94 0.55
N ALA A 394 -9.55 22.14 1.54
CA ALA A 394 -9.86 20.72 1.33
C ALA A 394 -11.10 20.53 0.44
N ASP A 395 -12.15 21.34 0.63
CA ASP A 395 -13.37 21.31 -0.19
C ASP A 395 -13.10 21.78 -1.63
N PHE A 396 -12.22 22.78 -1.81
CA PHE A 396 -11.74 23.20 -3.12
C PHE A 396 -10.97 22.07 -3.82
N LEU A 397 -10.01 21.44 -3.14
CA LEU A 397 -9.26 20.32 -3.71
C LEU A 397 -10.20 19.17 -4.14
N LYS A 398 -11.18 18.83 -3.31
CA LYS A 398 -12.20 17.83 -3.65
C LYS A 398 -12.97 18.18 -4.93
N LYS A 399 -13.31 19.45 -5.12
CA LYS A 399 -14.02 19.92 -6.32
C LYS A 399 -13.11 19.96 -7.55
N GLU A 400 -11.86 20.38 -7.38
CA GLU A 400 -10.87 20.51 -8.44
C GLU A 400 -10.45 19.14 -9.00
N TYR A 401 -10.27 18.14 -8.13
CA TYR A 401 -10.01 16.75 -8.54
C TYR A 401 -11.28 16.03 -9.03
N GLY A 402 -12.42 16.25 -8.37
CA GLY A 402 -13.67 15.54 -8.69
C GLY A 402 -13.60 14.03 -8.41
N ASP A 403 -14.54 13.28 -8.96
CA ASP A 403 -14.52 11.82 -8.92
C ASP A 403 -13.86 11.30 -10.20
N GLY A 404 -12.76 10.55 -10.06
CA GLY A 404 -11.97 10.11 -11.19
C GLY A 404 -10.73 9.33 -10.76
N GLY A 405 -9.82 9.09 -11.71
CA GLY A 405 -8.59 8.38 -11.45
C GLY A 405 -7.74 8.23 -12.70
N PHE A 406 -6.49 7.86 -12.48
CA PHE A 406 -5.51 7.57 -13.51
C PHE A 406 -4.70 6.35 -13.09
N GLY A 407 -4.76 5.30 -13.90
CA GLY A 407 -3.99 4.08 -13.67
C GLY A 407 -3.19 3.70 -14.91
N ARG A 408 -1.99 3.16 -14.70
CA ARG A 408 -1.20 2.48 -15.73
C ARG A 408 -0.42 1.33 -15.10
N LEU A 409 0.18 0.47 -15.91
CA LEU A 409 1.03 -0.60 -15.39
C LEU A 409 2.08 -0.04 -14.40
N GLY A 410 2.04 -0.54 -13.16
CA GLY A 410 2.94 -0.14 -12.08
C GLY A 410 2.37 0.84 -11.05
N PHE A 411 1.23 1.50 -11.30
CA PHE A 411 0.50 2.24 -10.25
C PHE A 411 -0.95 2.58 -10.64
N ASP A 412 -1.78 2.74 -9.60
CA ASP A 412 -3.17 3.17 -9.72
C ASP A 412 -3.42 4.38 -8.80
N GLU A 413 -4.03 5.43 -9.36
CA GLU A 413 -4.50 6.59 -8.63
C GLU A 413 -6.02 6.72 -8.84
N SER A 414 -6.75 6.86 -7.75
CA SER A 414 -8.18 7.19 -7.78
C SER A 414 -8.48 8.28 -6.77
N HIS A 415 -9.42 9.16 -7.09
CA HIS A 415 -9.87 10.21 -6.20
C HIS A 415 -11.39 10.29 -6.20
N ASP A 416 -11.95 10.45 -5.00
CA ASP A 416 -13.39 10.46 -4.77
C ASP A 416 -13.77 11.47 -3.69
N SER A 417 -15.04 11.47 -3.31
CA SER A 417 -15.56 12.30 -2.23
C SER A 417 -14.83 12.18 -0.87
N LYS A 418 -14.05 11.11 -0.63
CA LYS A 418 -13.31 10.83 0.61
C LYS A 418 -11.84 11.25 0.53
N GLY A 419 -11.20 11.23 -0.64
CA GLY A 419 -9.81 11.64 -0.81
C GLY A 419 -9.13 11.08 -2.05
N ILE A 420 -7.80 11.03 -2.01
CA ILE A 420 -6.95 10.43 -3.04
C ILE A 420 -6.42 9.07 -2.54
N THR A 421 -6.62 8.04 -3.33
CA THR A 421 -6.07 6.70 -3.17
C THR A 421 -4.96 6.51 -4.19
N TYR A 422 -3.78 6.10 -3.73
CA TYR A 422 -2.61 5.85 -4.56
C TYR A 422 -2.03 4.47 -4.22
N ALA A 423 -1.87 3.61 -5.21
CA ALA A 423 -1.34 2.26 -5.04
C ALA A 423 -0.20 2.01 -6.02
N ARG A 424 0.79 1.24 -5.57
CA ARG A 424 1.82 0.68 -6.43
C ARG A 424 1.54 -0.79 -6.67
N GLU A 425 1.57 -1.16 -7.93
CA GLU A 425 1.13 -2.49 -8.39
C GLU A 425 2.28 -3.24 -9.04
N ASP A 426 2.25 -4.56 -8.91
CA ASP A 426 3.10 -5.45 -9.69
C ASP A 426 2.56 -5.65 -11.11
N ARG A 427 3.21 -6.53 -11.88
CA ARG A 427 2.82 -6.79 -13.28
C ARG A 427 1.48 -7.53 -13.42
N LEU A 428 0.91 -8.04 -12.33
CA LEU A 428 -0.39 -8.69 -12.29
C LEU A 428 -1.49 -7.74 -11.79
N PHE A 429 -1.21 -6.42 -11.78
CA PHE A 429 -2.12 -5.41 -11.23
C PHE A 429 -2.46 -5.67 -9.75
N THR A 430 -1.55 -6.35 -9.04
CA THR A 430 -1.72 -6.61 -7.61
C THR A 430 -0.99 -5.52 -6.83
N PRO A 431 -1.69 -4.70 -6.02
CA PRO A 431 -1.07 -3.65 -5.26
C PRO A 431 -0.17 -4.24 -4.17
N TYR A 432 1.14 -3.92 -4.22
CA TYR A 432 2.08 -4.30 -3.16
C TYR A 432 2.17 -3.25 -2.05
N ASP A 433 1.76 -2.00 -2.33
CA ASP A 433 1.51 -0.99 -1.31
C ASP A 433 0.40 -0.03 -1.76
N LYS A 434 -0.35 0.51 -0.79
CA LYS A 434 -1.51 1.38 -1.04
C LYS A 434 -1.66 2.42 0.06
N VAL A 435 -1.81 3.67 -0.33
CA VAL A 435 -1.98 4.84 0.53
C VAL A 435 -3.33 5.51 0.24
N VAL A 436 -4.08 5.82 1.30
CA VAL A 436 -5.33 6.58 1.21
C VAL A 436 -5.16 7.91 1.97
N LEU A 437 -5.26 9.01 1.24
CA LEU A 437 -5.10 10.38 1.71
C LEU A 437 -6.47 11.07 1.73
N SER A 438 -7.02 11.33 2.91
CA SER A 438 -8.23 12.16 3.00
C SER A 438 -7.95 13.58 2.52
N TRP A 439 -8.97 14.30 2.05
CA TRP A 439 -8.81 15.70 1.58
C TRP A 439 -8.13 16.61 2.61
N SER A 440 -8.36 16.40 3.91
CA SER A 440 -7.65 17.12 4.97
C SER A 440 -6.14 16.79 5.05
N LYS A 441 -5.72 15.56 4.74
CA LYS A 441 -4.30 15.19 4.65
C LYS A 441 -3.66 15.76 3.39
N VAL A 442 -4.38 15.73 2.27
CA VAL A 442 -3.93 16.31 1.00
C VAL A 442 -3.70 17.81 1.16
N GLU A 443 -4.67 18.54 1.72
CA GLU A 443 -4.55 19.96 2.04
C GLU A 443 -3.33 20.25 2.90
N LYS A 444 -3.17 19.56 4.03
CA LYS A 444 -2.03 19.77 4.94
C LYS A 444 -0.69 19.57 4.24
N ARG A 445 -0.60 18.59 3.33
CA ARG A 445 0.64 18.30 2.61
C ARG A 445 0.92 19.36 1.53
N ILE A 446 -0.08 19.76 0.74
CA ILE A 446 0.05 20.83 -0.25
C ILE A 446 0.42 22.16 0.43
N SER A 447 -0.26 22.50 1.53
CA SER A 447 0.05 23.68 2.36
C SER A 447 1.50 23.67 2.85
N ALA A 448 2.05 22.50 3.23
CA ALA A 448 3.44 22.37 3.62
C ALA A 448 4.41 22.54 2.43
N LEU A 449 4.09 21.95 1.27
CA LEU A 449 4.90 22.07 0.04
C LEU A 449 4.95 23.52 -0.46
N ILE A 450 3.83 24.23 -0.44
CA ILE A 450 3.76 25.66 -0.80
C ILE A 450 4.60 26.50 0.15
N ARG A 451 4.43 26.32 1.48
CA ARG A 451 5.22 27.06 2.48
C ARG A 451 6.73 26.81 2.35
N GLN A 452 7.13 25.63 1.88
CA GLN A 452 8.53 25.27 1.63
C GLN A 452 9.05 25.73 0.27
N GLY A 453 8.23 26.36 -0.59
CA GLY A 453 8.61 26.72 -1.96
C GLY A 453 8.87 25.51 -2.86
N ARG A 454 8.24 24.37 -2.58
CA ARG A 454 8.46 23.08 -3.28
C ARG A 454 7.32 22.66 -4.19
N TYR A 455 6.21 23.40 -4.19
CA TYR A 455 5.03 23.06 -5.00
C TYR A 455 5.17 23.52 -6.45
N MET A 456 5.67 24.73 -6.69
CA MET A 456 5.93 25.31 -8.02
C MET A 456 7.43 25.29 -8.34
N SER A 457 7.78 25.02 -9.59
CA SER A 457 9.15 25.18 -10.12
C SER A 457 9.43 26.63 -10.51
N GLU A 458 10.71 26.99 -10.69
CA GLU A 458 11.09 28.33 -11.16
C GLU A 458 10.51 28.63 -12.56
N GLU A 459 10.47 27.65 -13.45
CA GLU A 459 9.87 27.77 -14.79
C GLU A 459 8.36 28.02 -14.70
N GLU A 460 7.66 27.32 -13.80
CA GLU A 460 6.22 27.50 -13.59
C GLU A 460 5.90 28.86 -12.97
N LEU A 461 6.72 29.33 -12.02
CA LEU A 461 6.59 30.67 -11.47
C LEU A 461 6.82 31.75 -12.53
N ALA A 462 7.81 31.57 -13.41
CA ALA A 462 8.06 32.48 -14.53
C ALA A 462 6.92 32.50 -15.56
N TYR A 463 6.12 31.44 -15.64
CA TYR A 463 4.95 31.34 -16.53
C TYR A 463 3.69 32.05 -15.99
N ILE A 464 3.63 32.38 -14.70
CA ILE A 464 2.45 33.01 -14.06
C ILE A 464 1.89 34.22 -14.85
N PRO A 465 2.70 35.19 -15.33
CA PRO A 465 2.16 36.34 -16.05
C PRO A 465 1.48 35.96 -17.38
N ALA A 466 1.94 34.89 -18.04
CA ALA A 466 1.31 34.40 -19.26
C ALA A 466 0.00 33.65 -18.93
N TYR A 467 -0.01 32.89 -17.83
CA TYR A 467 -1.20 32.23 -17.31
C TYR A 467 -2.30 33.22 -16.89
N GLU A 468 -1.96 34.29 -16.16
CA GLU A 468 -2.91 35.34 -15.76
C GLU A 468 -3.57 36.02 -16.97
N LYS A 469 -2.79 36.30 -18.02
CA LYS A 469 -3.33 36.82 -19.29
C LYS A 469 -4.27 35.82 -19.97
N HIS A 470 -3.93 34.54 -19.94
CA HIS A 470 -4.78 33.49 -20.50
C HIS A 470 -6.12 33.41 -19.77
N GLU A 471 -6.13 33.40 -18.43
CA GLU A 471 -7.36 33.39 -17.64
C GLU A 471 -8.17 34.68 -17.83
N LEU A 472 -7.54 35.86 -17.87
CA LEU A 472 -8.23 37.11 -18.17
C LEU A 472 -8.88 37.08 -19.57
N ALA A 473 -8.21 36.53 -20.57
CA ALA A 473 -8.79 36.37 -21.91
C ALA A 473 -10.01 35.44 -21.89
N ARG A 474 -9.96 34.34 -21.11
CA ARG A 474 -11.11 33.45 -20.90
C ARG A 474 -12.27 34.17 -20.25
N ASP A 475 -12.02 34.97 -19.20
CA ASP A 475 -13.03 35.78 -18.53
C ASP A 475 -13.70 36.78 -19.50
N ILE A 476 -12.90 37.45 -20.34
CA ILE A 476 -13.42 38.37 -21.37
C ILE A 476 -14.27 37.63 -22.39
N CYS A 477 -13.83 36.48 -22.91
CA CYS A 477 -14.63 35.68 -23.85
C CYS A 477 -15.96 35.26 -23.24
N THR A 478 -15.92 34.83 -21.99
CA THR A 478 -17.05 34.40 -21.16
C THR A 478 -18.03 35.54 -20.91
N PHE A 479 -17.54 36.76 -20.66
CA PHE A 479 -18.36 37.96 -20.46
C PHE A 479 -19.33 38.22 -21.61
N PHE A 480 -18.86 37.99 -22.85
CA PHE A 480 -19.64 38.20 -24.08
C PHE A 480 -20.57 37.04 -24.46
N ASP A 481 -20.64 35.97 -23.66
CA ASP A 481 -21.59 34.90 -23.92
C ASP A 481 -23.04 35.38 -23.71
N ASN A 482 -23.92 34.91 -24.62
CA ASN A 482 -25.33 35.30 -24.70
C ASN A 482 -25.59 36.81 -24.88
N VAL A 483 -24.58 37.60 -25.27
CA VAL A 483 -24.77 39.01 -25.65
C VAL A 483 -25.38 39.07 -27.07
N PRO A 484 -26.32 40.00 -27.37
CA PRO A 484 -26.86 40.17 -28.73
C PRO A 484 -25.76 40.37 -29.79
N ILE A 485 -26.03 39.95 -31.04
CA ILE A 485 -25.03 39.96 -32.12
C ILE A 485 -24.70 41.37 -32.62
N GLU A 486 -25.57 42.33 -32.34
CA GLU A 486 -25.44 43.73 -32.70
C GLU A 486 -24.42 44.48 -31.83
N GLN A 487 -24.03 43.91 -30.68
CA GLN A 487 -23.00 44.49 -29.83
C GLN A 487 -21.60 44.18 -30.35
N PRO A 488 -20.66 45.16 -30.36
CA PRO A 488 -19.27 44.93 -30.69
C PRO A 488 -18.63 43.86 -29.79
N ARG A 489 -17.75 43.04 -30.37
CA ARG A 489 -17.04 41.96 -29.68
C ARG A 489 -15.56 41.94 -30.10
N PRO A 490 -14.66 41.46 -29.24
CA PRO A 490 -13.23 41.40 -29.55
C PRO A 490 -12.80 40.20 -30.39
N PHE A 491 -13.76 39.42 -30.90
CA PHE A 491 -13.53 38.23 -31.69
C PHE A 491 -14.63 38.05 -32.76
N PRO A 492 -14.34 37.34 -33.87
CA PRO A 492 -15.32 37.08 -34.92
C PRO A 492 -16.52 36.24 -34.45
N VAL A 493 -17.67 36.44 -35.10
CA VAL A 493 -18.86 35.62 -34.87
C VAL A 493 -18.64 34.21 -35.41
N GLY A 494 -19.02 33.19 -34.63
CA GLY A 494 -18.95 31.78 -35.03
C GLY A 494 -17.68 31.05 -34.61
N PHE A 495 -16.71 31.73 -34.00
CA PHE A 495 -15.56 31.08 -33.37
C PHE A 495 -16.02 30.26 -32.16
N ASP A 496 -15.39 29.09 -31.97
CA ASP A 496 -15.55 28.33 -30.73
C ASP A 496 -14.87 29.04 -29.54
N PHE A 497 -15.11 28.57 -28.32
CA PHE A 497 -14.60 29.23 -27.12
C PHE A 497 -13.07 29.39 -27.13
N TYR A 498 -12.33 28.37 -27.51
CA TYR A 498 -10.87 28.40 -27.45
C TYR A 498 -10.25 29.24 -28.56
N ASP A 499 -10.87 29.26 -29.74
CA ASP A 499 -10.44 30.15 -30.82
C ASP A 499 -10.70 31.61 -30.47
N LYS A 500 -11.78 31.93 -29.73
CA LYS A 500 -11.98 33.28 -29.18
C LYS A 500 -10.82 33.65 -28.24
N VAL A 501 -10.43 32.75 -27.33
CA VAL A 501 -9.34 32.99 -26.36
C VAL A 501 -8.01 33.25 -27.09
N LYS A 502 -7.67 32.47 -28.12
CA LYS A 502 -6.47 32.68 -28.94
C LYS A 502 -6.42 34.06 -29.61
N VAL A 503 -7.57 34.64 -29.94
CA VAL A 503 -7.68 35.97 -30.54
C VAL A 503 -7.63 37.08 -29.50
N VAL A 504 -8.23 36.88 -28.32
CA VAL A 504 -8.29 37.89 -27.26
C VAL A 504 -6.97 37.98 -26.49
N GLN A 505 -6.31 36.86 -26.21
CA GLN A 505 -5.11 36.83 -25.38
C GLN A 505 -3.97 37.74 -25.88
N PRO A 506 -3.60 37.76 -27.17
CA PRO A 506 -2.56 38.68 -27.68
C PRO A 506 -2.95 40.15 -27.62
N GLN A 507 -4.24 40.48 -27.56
CA GLN A 507 -4.71 41.87 -27.44
C GLN A 507 -4.37 42.48 -26.07
N LEU A 508 -4.16 41.64 -25.05
CA LEU A 508 -3.77 42.05 -23.70
C LEU A 508 -2.30 42.50 -23.60
N ASP A 509 -1.53 42.37 -24.69
CA ASP A 509 -0.16 42.89 -24.79
C ASP A 509 -0.11 44.37 -25.20
N ASP A 510 -1.19 44.90 -25.76
CA ASP A 510 -1.30 46.28 -26.25
C ASP A 510 -2.26 47.10 -25.38
N PRO A 511 -1.76 48.15 -24.68
CA PRO A 511 -2.59 49.01 -23.84
C PRO A 511 -3.76 49.69 -24.58
N GLU A 512 -3.60 50.02 -25.87
CA GLU A 512 -4.69 50.61 -26.66
C GLU A 512 -5.81 49.59 -26.89
N LYS A 513 -5.45 48.33 -27.15
CA LYS A 513 -6.41 47.23 -27.28
C LYS A 513 -7.11 46.89 -25.98
N VAL A 514 -6.41 46.97 -24.84
CA VAL A 514 -7.02 46.82 -23.50
C VAL A 514 -8.09 47.88 -23.27
N GLU A 515 -7.85 49.13 -23.69
CA GLU A 515 -8.87 50.18 -23.59
C GLU A 515 -10.04 49.93 -24.54
N GLU A 516 -9.79 49.47 -25.78
CA GLU A 516 -10.88 49.04 -26.70
C GLU A 516 -11.75 47.94 -26.09
N LEU A 517 -11.14 46.92 -25.45
CA LEU A 517 -11.85 45.85 -24.74
C LEU A 517 -12.75 46.41 -23.64
N TYR A 518 -12.21 47.32 -22.82
CA TYR A 518 -12.96 47.97 -21.76
C TYR A 518 -14.18 48.74 -22.31
N GLN A 519 -13.99 49.54 -23.36
CA GLN A 519 -15.08 50.31 -23.99
C GLN A 519 -16.17 49.40 -24.59
N MET A 520 -15.81 48.22 -25.11
CA MET A 520 -16.79 47.23 -25.58
C MET A 520 -17.58 46.58 -24.44
N MET A 521 -16.96 46.42 -23.26
CA MET A 521 -17.60 45.77 -22.10
C MET A 521 -18.54 46.71 -21.33
N VAL A 522 -18.27 48.02 -21.29
CA VAL A 522 -19.06 49.00 -20.50
C VAL A 522 -20.57 48.95 -20.80
N PRO A 523 -21.06 49.02 -22.06
CA PRO A 523 -22.50 49.01 -22.34
C PRO A 523 -23.18 47.69 -21.96
N VAL A 524 -22.46 46.57 -22.09
CA VAL A 524 -22.96 45.25 -21.69
C VAL A 524 -23.03 45.15 -20.17
N TRP A 525 -22.03 45.68 -19.46
CA TRP A 525 -22.02 45.69 -18.00
C TRP A 525 -23.13 46.58 -17.44
N GLU A 526 -23.29 47.81 -17.94
CA GLU A 526 -24.35 48.75 -17.51
C GLU A 526 -25.77 48.23 -17.75
N SER A 527 -25.95 47.37 -18.77
CA SER A 527 -27.24 46.75 -19.08
C SER A 527 -27.48 45.40 -18.39
N THR A 528 -26.48 44.84 -17.70
CA THR A 528 -26.63 43.56 -16.99
C THR A 528 -27.26 43.80 -15.61
N VAL A 529 -28.49 43.31 -15.43
CA VAL A 529 -29.23 43.39 -14.16
C VAL A 529 -28.77 42.33 -13.17
N GLN A 530 -28.93 42.60 -11.86
CA GLN A 530 -28.46 41.72 -10.78
C GLN A 530 -29.06 40.31 -10.80
N ASP A 531 -30.29 40.16 -11.30
CA ASP A 531 -30.99 38.87 -11.41
C ASP A 531 -30.68 38.11 -12.72
N ASP A 532 -29.84 38.64 -13.62
CA ASP A 532 -29.40 37.92 -14.81
C ASP A 532 -28.59 36.68 -14.37
N ARG A 533 -28.90 35.50 -14.94
CA ARG A 533 -28.11 34.28 -14.74
C ARG A 533 -26.62 34.48 -15.02
N ASN A 534 -26.32 35.48 -15.86
CA ASN A 534 -25.00 35.87 -16.31
C ASN A 534 -24.39 37.02 -15.47
N TYR A 535 -24.97 37.44 -14.34
CA TYR A 535 -24.47 38.59 -13.60
C TYR A 535 -23.11 38.32 -12.94
N ALA A 536 -22.97 37.19 -12.23
CA ALA A 536 -21.81 36.90 -11.38
C ALA A 536 -20.48 36.82 -12.14
N TRP A 537 -20.41 36.00 -13.19
CA TRP A 537 -19.24 35.88 -14.07
C TRP A 537 -18.98 37.14 -14.91
N ARG A 538 -20.00 37.92 -15.34
CA ARG A 538 -19.80 39.21 -16.03
C ARG A 538 -19.20 40.26 -15.10
N LYS A 539 -19.68 40.31 -13.85
CA LYS A 539 -19.11 41.17 -12.81
C LYS A 539 -17.63 40.87 -12.62
N THR A 540 -17.31 39.59 -12.43
CA THR A 540 -15.94 39.12 -12.20
C THR A 540 -15.03 39.49 -13.38
N ALA A 541 -15.42 39.19 -14.61
CA ALA A 541 -14.63 39.52 -15.79
C ALA A 541 -14.44 41.04 -15.98
N PHE A 542 -15.46 41.85 -15.69
CA PHE A 542 -15.36 43.31 -15.77
C PHE A 542 -14.42 43.87 -14.70
N GLU A 543 -14.52 43.41 -13.46
CA GLU A 543 -13.63 43.78 -12.35
C GLU A 543 -12.18 43.36 -12.64
N ASN A 544 -11.97 42.16 -13.18
CA ASN A 544 -10.66 41.65 -13.55
C ASN A 544 -10.00 42.48 -14.65
N LEU A 545 -10.74 42.86 -15.70
CA LEU A 545 -10.20 43.75 -16.74
C LEU A 545 -9.89 45.16 -16.20
N CYS A 546 -10.74 45.71 -15.31
CA CYS A 546 -10.46 46.99 -14.65
C CYS A 546 -9.15 46.92 -13.86
N ALA A 547 -9.00 45.88 -13.03
CA ALA A 547 -7.78 45.66 -12.26
C ALA A 547 -6.56 45.49 -13.18
N PHE A 548 -6.69 44.82 -14.32
CA PHE A 548 -5.60 44.62 -15.27
C PHE A 548 -5.17 45.93 -15.91
N ARG A 549 -6.15 46.75 -16.30
CA ARG A 549 -5.94 48.10 -16.85
C ARG A 549 -5.25 49.03 -15.84
N GLU A 550 -5.54 48.89 -14.55
CA GLU A 550 -4.89 49.63 -13.47
C GLU A 550 -3.54 49.03 -13.04
N GLY A 551 -3.13 47.91 -13.63
CA GLY A 551 -1.89 47.20 -13.30
C GLY A 551 -1.92 46.53 -11.92
N THR A 552 -3.12 46.23 -11.38
CA THR A 552 -3.33 45.61 -10.07
C THR A 552 -3.92 44.20 -10.12
N PHE A 553 -4.25 43.69 -11.31
CA PHE A 553 -4.74 42.32 -11.49
C PHE A 553 -3.66 41.31 -11.14
N SER A 554 -3.99 40.39 -10.23
CA SER A 554 -3.23 39.17 -10.03
C SER A 554 -4.13 38.09 -9.44
N LEU A 555 -3.92 36.85 -9.87
CA LEU A 555 -4.53 35.64 -9.30
C LEU A 555 -3.71 35.06 -8.13
N PHE A 556 -2.49 35.56 -7.87
CA PHE A 556 -1.53 34.96 -6.94
C PHE A 556 -1.19 35.86 -5.74
N GLY A 557 -2.01 36.88 -5.45
CA GLY A 557 -1.96 37.64 -4.19
C GLY A 557 -0.73 38.55 -3.99
N GLU A 558 0.31 38.46 -4.82
CA GLU A 558 1.49 39.33 -4.72
C GLU A 558 1.21 40.72 -5.28
N LYS A 559 0.83 41.63 -4.37
CA LYS A 559 0.93 43.10 -4.46
C LYS A 559 0.30 43.75 -5.70
N LYS A 560 -0.89 44.31 -5.44
CA LYS A 560 -1.49 45.49 -6.11
C LYS A 560 -0.51 46.70 -6.13
N VAL A 561 0.54 46.65 -6.93
CA VAL A 561 1.40 47.81 -7.24
C VAL A 561 1.37 47.99 -8.76
N PRO A 562 1.07 49.21 -9.26
CA PRO A 562 0.85 49.44 -10.69
C PRO A 562 2.02 48.97 -11.54
N ARG A 563 1.78 48.01 -12.42
CA ARG A 563 2.74 47.60 -13.45
C ARG A 563 2.94 48.75 -14.44
N VAL A 564 4.09 49.42 -14.40
CA VAL A 564 4.50 50.34 -15.47
C VAL A 564 4.77 49.48 -16.72
N LEU A 565 3.96 49.68 -17.76
CA LEU A 565 4.15 49.05 -19.07
C LEU A 565 5.51 49.50 -19.67
N PRO A 566 6.36 48.58 -20.15
CA PRO A 566 7.62 48.96 -20.77
C PRO A 566 7.38 49.50 -22.20
N THR A 567 7.82 50.72 -22.45
CA THR A 567 8.00 51.26 -23.81
C THR A 567 9.12 50.50 -24.54
N PRO A 568 9.00 50.26 -25.86
CA PRO A 568 10.02 49.53 -26.60
C PRO A 568 11.24 50.42 -26.81
N SER A 569 12.42 49.95 -26.39
CA SER A 569 13.70 50.54 -26.78
C SER A 569 14.71 49.44 -27.00
N GLN A 570 15.24 49.41 -28.22
CA GLN A 570 16.38 48.63 -28.65
C GLN A 570 17.62 49.04 -27.82
N ASP A 571 18.32 48.08 -27.22
CA ASP A 571 19.77 47.98 -27.40
C ASP A 571 20.34 46.65 -26.87
N ASN A 572 21.34 46.14 -27.58
CA ASN A 572 22.16 44.98 -27.24
C ASN A 572 23.25 45.38 -26.24
N SER A 573 23.34 44.75 -25.07
CA SER A 573 24.64 44.53 -24.39
C SER A 573 24.60 43.44 -23.33
N VAL A 574 25.69 42.68 -23.31
CA VAL A 574 26.05 41.52 -22.48
C VAL A 574 26.04 41.84 -20.97
N PRO A 575 25.71 40.87 -20.07
CA PRO A 575 25.73 41.10 -18.63
C PRO A 575 27.10 40.84 -18.00
N GLU A 576 27.51 41.71 -17.07
CA GLU A 576 28.56 41.45 -16.07
C GLU A 576 28.02 41.75 -14.64
N PRO A 577 28.65 41.18 -13.58
CA PRO A 577 27.95 40.70 -12.40
C PRO A 577 27.84 41.73 -11.27
N VAL A 578 26.79 41.64 -10.44
CA VAL A 578 26.61 42.47 -9.26
C VAL A 578 26.34 41.64 -7.99
N VAL A 579 27.41 41.54 -7.19
CA VAL A 579 27.55 41.81 -5.75
C VAL A 579 26.34 41.59 -4.80
N ASP A 580 26.57 40.71 -3.82
CA ASP A 580 25.87 40.50 -2.54
C ASP A 580 25.68 41.76 -1.69
N VAL A 581 24.44 42.04 -1.24
CA VAL A 581 24.09 42.59 0.11
C VAL A 581 22.59 42.34 0.42
N PRO A 582 22.12 42.39 1.69
CA PRO A 582 21.40 41.29 2.33
C PRO A 582 19.90 41.58 2.59
N ALA A 583 19.18 40.55 3.03
CA ALA A 583 17.77 40.57 3.38
C ALA A 583 17.41 41.58 4.49
N PRO A 584 16.19 42.17 4.47
CA PRO A 584 15.75 43.11 5.49
C PRO A 584 15.31 42.39 6.79
N GLU A 585 15.78 42.92 7.92
CA GLU A 585 15.39 42.54 9.27
C GLU A 585 13.91 42.85 9.56
N SER A 586 13.23 41.90 10.19
CA SER A 586 11.88 42.05 10.76
C SER A 586 11.96 42.63 12.19
N PRO A 587 10.96 43.39 12.67
CA PRO A 587 11.00 44.01 13.99
C PRO A 587 10.84 42.99 15.13
N PRO A 588 11.28 43.32 16.36
CA PRO A 588 11.28 42.41 17.50
C PRO A 588 9.86 42.20 18.06
N GLU A 589 9.41 40.95 18.11
CA GLU A 589 8.26 40.53 18.94
C GLU A 589 8.71 40.41 20.41
N GLU A 590 7.99 41.10 21.29
CA GLU A 590 8.09 40.99 22.75
C GLU A 590 7.65 39.59 23.23
N PRO A 591 8.24 39.07 24.33
CA PRO A 591 7.97 37.72 24.80
C PRO A 591 6.56 37.62 25.42
N PRO A 592 5.77 36.58 25.11
CA PRO A 592 4.54 36.31 25.84
C PRO A 592 4.85 35.80 27.25
N ALA A 593 4.01 36.24 28.19
CA ALA A 593 4.05 35.92 29.60
C ALA A 593 4.00 34.41 29.86
N GLU A 594 4.70 33.99 30.92
CA GLU A 594 4.68 32.63 31.46
C GLU A 594 3.26 32.24 31.89
N GLU A 595 2.57 31.44 31.07
CA GLU A 595 1.46 30.60 31.51
C GLU A 595 1.99 29.22 31.91
N GLU A 596 1.59 28.80 33.11
CA GLU A 596 2.04 27.61 33.81
C GLU A 596 1.93 26.33 32.96
N LYS A 597 3.02 25.57 32.91
CA LYS A 597 3.02 24.18 32.42
C LYS A 597 2.10 23.32 33.30
N ILE A 598 0.84 23.18 32.90
CA ILE A 598 0.04 22.02 33.29
C ILE A 598 0.63 20.83 32.55
N THR A 599 1.35 19.97 33.28
CA THR A 599 1.73 18.63 32.82
C THR A 599 0.47 17.81 32.58
N LEU A 600 -0.04 17.80 31.35
CA LEU A 600 -0.90 16.72 30.90
C LEU A 600 -0.06 15.44 30.88
N ALA A 601 -0.39 14.50 31.76
CA ALA A 601 0.07 13.12 31.65
C ALA A 601 -0.09 12.65 30.20
N PRO A 602 0.80 11.77 29.67
CA PRO A 602 0.64 11.24 28.32
C PRO A 602 -0.80 10.75 28.18
N PRO A 603 -1.51 11.05 27.08
CA PRO A 603 -2.82 10.47 26.89
C PRO A 603 -2.61 8.97 26.96
N LYS A 604 -3.15 8.31 27.99
CA LYS A 604 -3.30 6.86 27.97
C LYS A 604 -3.90 6.56 26.60
N PRO A 605 -3.36 5.60 25.83
CA PRO A 605 -3.90 5.29 24.52
C PRO A 605 -5.40 5.12 24.69
N ARG A 606 -6.15 6.05 24.10
CA ARG A 606 -7.60 5.97 24.09
C ARG A 606 -7.85 4.73 23.27
N ARG A 607 -8.11 3.59 23.94
CA ARG A 607 -8.69 2.42 23.30
C ARG A 607 -10.02 2.93 22.78
N GLU A 608 -10.07 3.33 21.51
CA GLU A 608 -11.32 3.49 20.80
C GLU A 608 -11.94 2.08 20.77
N ARG A 609 -12.70 1.74 21.81
CA ARG A 609 -13.63 0.62 21.77
C ARG A 609 -14.68 1.01 20.74
N ILE A 610 -14.62 0.42 19.55
CA ILE A 610 -15.82 0.35 18.73
C ILE A 610 -16.80 -0.55 19.48
N THR A 611 -17.95 0.03 19.78
CA THR A 611 -19.08 -0.59 20.45
C THR A 611 -19.89 -1.36 19.40
N PHE A 612 -20.18 -2.64 19.65
CA PHE A 612 -21.29 -3.29 18.98
C PHE A 612 -22.53 -2.42 19.20
N SER A 613 -23.01 -1.75 18.15
CA SER A 613 -24.15 -0.84 18.22
C SER A 613 -25.41 -1.62 17.91
N THR A 614 -26.37 -1.61 18.82
CA THR A 614 -27.69 -2.20 18.57
C THR A 614 -28.44 -1.40 17.51
N LEU A 615 -29.07 -2.10 16.56
CA LEU A 615 -29.95 -1.49 15.57
C LEU A 615 -31.17 -0.87 16.30
N HIS A 616 -31.53 0.38 15.95
CA HIS A 616 -32.60 1.13 16.61
C HIS A 616 -32.50 1.14 18.16
N PRO A 617 -31.42 1.72 18.73
CA PRO A 617 -31.19 1.74 20.18
C PRO A 617 -32.34 2.40 20.97
N GLU A 618 -33.10 3.29 20.34
CA GLU A 618 -34.28 3.95 20.88
C GLU A 618 -35.46 3.01 21.16
N ILE A 619 -35.51 1.84 20.51
CA ILE A 619 -36.55 0.84 20.75
C ILE A 619 -36.19 0.00 21.98
N PRO A 620 -37.04 -0.07 23.02
CA PRO A 620 -36.78 -0.86 24.23
C PRO A 620 -36.54 -2.34 23.92
N ALA A 621 -35.66 -2.99 24.69
CA ALA A 621 -35.29 -4.40 24.47
C ALA A 621 -36.49 -5.36 24.54
N GLU A 622 -37.52 -5.03 25.32
CA GLU A 622 -38.75 -5.83 25.46
C GLU A 622 -39.61 -5.83 24.19
N GLN A 623 -39.40 -4.88 23.28
CA GLN A 623 -40.12 -4.76 22.00
C GLN A 623 -39.35 -5.39 20.83
N ARG A 624 -38.15 -5.93 21.10
CA ARG A 624 -37.27 -6.52 20.09
C ARG A 624 -37.43 -8.02 20.04
N HIS A 625 -37.39 -8.57 18.84
CA HIS A 625 -37.58 -9.99 18.60
C HIS A 625 -36.33 -10.59 17.95
N ASN A 626 -35.81 -11.66 18.56
CA ASN A 626 -34.85 -12.52 17.89
C ASN A 626 -35.62 -13.63 17.18
N PHE A 627 -35.32 -13.83 15.90
CA PHE A 627 -35.81 -14.95 15.11
C PHE A 627 -35.24 -16.26 15.68
N HIS A 628 -36.06 -17.31 15.77
CA HIS A 628 -35.60 -18.63 16.17
C HIS A 628 -35.85 -19.61 15.03
N ILE A 629 -34.79 -20.26 14.56
CA ILE A 629 -34.88 -21.19 13.44
C ILE A 629 -35.42 -22.52 13.96
N THR A 630 -36.64 -22.88 13.54
CA THR A 630 -37.26 -24.17 13.88
C THR A 630 -37.32 -25.14 12.70
N ASP A 631 -37.17 -24.64 11.47
CA ASP A 631 -37.19 -25.46 10.27
C ASP A 631 -35.80 -26.05 9.98
N MET A 632 -35.65 -27.37 10.17
CA MET A 632 -34.41 -28.08 9.91
C MET A 632 -34.06 -28.18 8.42
N ALA A 633 -35.02 -27.90 7.53
CA ALA A 633 -34.83 -27.83 6.08
C ALA A 633 -34.64 -26.38 5.58
N LEU A 634 -34.46 -25.39 6.47
CA LEU A 634 -34.25 -24.00 6.08
C LEU A 634 -33.06 -23.89 5.10
N GLY A 635 -33.32 -23.27 3.95
CA GLY A 635 -32.34 -23.08 2.87
C GLY A 635 -32.32 -24.19 1.82
N ASP A 636 -33.13 -25.25 1.96
CA ASP A 636 -33.39 -26.20 0.87
C ASP A 636 -34.31 -25.57 -0.20
N GLY A 637 -34.15 -25.99 -1.45
CA GLY A 637 -34.98 -25.53 -2.56
C GLY A 637 -34.30 -25.61 -3.92
N THR A 638 -35.08 -25.46 -4.98
CA THR A 638 -34.56 -25.32 -6.34
C THR A 638 -33.85 -23.98 -6.53
N ARG A 639 -32.97 -23.86 -7.54
CA ARG A 639 -32.28 -22.60 -7.87
C ARG A 639 -33.27 -21.44 -8.06
N SER A 640 -34.42 -21.70 -8.68
CA SER A 640 -35.46 -20.69 -8.91
C SER A 640 -36.13 -20.23 -7.61
N GLU A 641 -36.42 -21.15 -6.69
CA GLU A 641 -37.01 -20.82 -5.38
C GLU A 641 -36.02 -20.02 -4.52
N LYS A 642 -34.75 -20.42 -4.51
CA LYS A 642 -33.67 -19.70 -3.80
C LYS A 642 -33.49 -18.28 -4.32
N TYR A 643 -33.47 -18.10 -5.64
CA TYR A 643 -33.41 -16.77 -6.25
C TYR A 643 -34.62 -15.91 -5.84
N ALA A 644 -35.83 -16.47 -5.90
CA ALA A 644 -37.05 -15.76 -5.52
C ALA A 644 -37.04 -15.35 -4.04
N ALA A 645 -36.59 -16.23 -3.14
CA ALA A 645 -36.44 -15.95 -1.72
C ALA A 645 -35.43 -14.82 -1.47
N ASN A 646 -34.27 -14.85 -2.14
CA ASN A 646 -33.26 -13.79 -2.01
C ASN A 646 -33.81 -12.42 -2.44
N VAL A 647 -34.48 -12.36 -3.59
CA VAL A 647 -35.08 -11.11 -4.11
C VAL A 647 -36.17 -10.60 -3.17
N ALA A 648 -37.01 -11.48 -2.62
CA ALA A 648 -38.04 -11.10 -1.66
C ALA A 648 -37.43 -10.53 -0.37
N ALA A 649 -36.40 -11.18 0.18
CA ALA A 649 -35.71 -10.72 1.37
C ALA A 649 -35.02 -9.36 1.17
N ILE A 650 -34.34 -9.14 0.04
CA ILE A 650 -33.68 -7.86 -0.25
C ILE A 650 -34.70 -6.73 -0.42
N ARG A 651 -35.80 -6.98 -1.15
CA ARG A 651 -36.86 -5.98 -1.31
C ARG A 651 -37.47 -5.60 0.04
N LEU A 652 -37.72 -6.59 0.88
CA LEU A 652 -38.28 -6.38 2.21
C LEU A 652 -37.29 -5.64 3.13
N LEU A 653 -36.01 -6.02 3.12
CA LEU A 653 -34.97 -5.32 3.86
C LEU A 653 -34.94 -3.83 3.50
N LYS A 654 -34.86 -3.52 2.20
CA LYS A 654 -34.84 -2.12 1.72
C LYS A 654 -36.10 -1.36 2.09
N LEU A 655 -37.26 -2.02 2.10
CA LEU A 655 -38.52 -1.42 2.57
C LEU A 655 -38.44 -1.07 4.06
N ILE A 656 -38.05 -2.03 4.90
CA ILE A 656 -37.93 -1.86 6.35
C ILE A 656 -36.94 -0.73 6.69
N GLU A 657 -35.81 -0.66 5.99
CA GLU A 657 -34.81 0.39 6.14
C GLU A 657 -35.34 1.76 5.73
N SER A 658 -36.10 1.83 4.62
CA SER A 658 -36.72 3.09 4.18
C SER A 658 -37.81 3.60 5.13
N GLU A 659 -38.42 2.69 5.89
CA GLU A 659 -39.41 2.98 6.92
C GLU A 659 -38.78 3.23 8.31
N GLU A 660 -37.45 3.16 8.42
CA GLU A 660 -36.65 3.36 9.64
C GLU A 660 -37.19 2.57 10.85
N ARG A 661 -37.51 1.29 10.65
CA ARG A 661 -38.08 0.42 11.70
C ARG A 661 -37.41 -0.95 11.79
N LEU A 662 -37.79 -1.70 12.83
CA LEU A 662 -37.45 -3.11 12.97
C LEU A 662 -38.44 -4.00 12.21
N ALA A 663 -37.95 -5.15 11.74
CA ALA A 663 -38.75 -6.20 11.14
C ALA A 663 -39.75 -6.79 12.16
N THR A 664 -40.99 -7.05 11.73
CA THR A 664 -41.94 -7.83 12.53
C THR A 664 -41.60 -9.33 12.49
N PRO A 665 -42.12 -10.16 13.42
CA PRO A 665 -41.91 -11.61 13.38
C PRO A 665 -42.28 -12.25 12.03
N GLU A 666 -43.34 -11.79 11.37
CA GLU A 666 -43.77 -12.29 10.06
C GLU A 666 -42.82 -11.88 8.93
N GLU A 667 -42.20 -10.70 9.04
CA GLU A 667 -41.19 -10.23 8.09
C GLU A 667 -39.85 -10.96 8.30
N GLN A 668 -39.50 -11.28 9.54
CA GLN A 668 -38.33 -12.09 9.87
C GLN A 668 -38.40 -13.47 9.20
N GLU A 669 -39.58 -14.07 9.03
CA GLU A 669 -39.78 -15.32 8.28
C GLU A 669 -39.44 -15.21 6.78
N ILE A 670 -39.54 -14.02 6.19
CA ILE A 670 -39.17 -13.78 4.80
C ILE A 670 -37.65 -13.53 4.71
N LEU A 671 -37.13 -12.72 5.62
CA LEU A 671 -35.70 -12.42 5.72
C LEU A 671 -34.86 -13.67 5.99
N SER A 672 -35.34 -14.60 6.81
CA SER A 672 -34.65 -15.84 7.18
C SER A 672 -34.45 -16.81 6.02
N ARG A 673 -35.18 -16.62 4.91
CA ARG A 673 -35.07 -17.45 3.69
C ARG A 673 -33.99 -16.99 2.73
N TYR A 674 -33.27 -15.91 3.06
CA TYR A 674 -32.12 -15.48 2.27
C TYR A 674 -30.99 -16.52 2.36
N VAL A 675 -30.52 -17.01 1.22
CA VAL A 675 -29.49 -18.06 1.12
C VAL A 675 -28.25 -17.60 0.36
N GLY A 676 -28.14 -16.29 0.07
CA GLY A 676 -27.02 -15.71 -0.66
C GLY A 676 -26.83 -16.28 -2.07
N TRP A 677 -25.65 -16.07 -2.64
CA TRP A 677 -25.42 -16.22 -4.08
C TRP A 677 -24.58 -17.45 -4.47
N GLY A 678 -24.07 -18.21 -3.49
CA GLY A 678 -23.15 -19.35 -3.69
C GLY A 678 -23.62 -20.42 -4.67
N GLY A 679 -24.95 -20.60 -4.80
CA GLY A 679 -25.58 -21.57 -5.71
C GLY A 679 -26.25 -20.96 -6.94
N LEU A 680 -26.09 -19.65 -7.16
CA LEU A 680 -26.81 -18.87 -8.19
C LEU A 680 -25.88 -17.99 -9.07
N PRO A 681 -24.65 -18.42 -9.46
CA PRO A 681 -23.75 -17.54 -10.23
C PRO A 681 -24.28 -17.17 -11.62
N ASP A 682 -25.18 -17.98 -12.17
CA ASP A 682 -25.83 -17.78 -13.47
C ASP A 682 -26.74 -16.55 -13.52
N CYS A 683 -27.29 -16.08 -12.40
CA CYS A 683 -28.15 -14.90 -12.41
C CYS A 683 -27.39 -13.58 -12.66
N PHE A 684 -26.05 -13.61 -12.61
CA PHE A 684 -25.18 -12.47 -12.91
C PHE A 684 -24.71 -12.42 -14.38
N ASP A 685 -25.03 -13.43 -15.21
CA ASP A 685 -24.75 -13.39 -16.65
C ASP A 685 -25.75 -12.45 -17.35
N GLU A 686 -25.26 -11.51 -18.16
CA GLU A 686 -26.08 -10.55 -18.93
C GLU A 686 -27.14 -11.21 -19.82
N ARG A 687 -26.90 -12.47 -20.22
CA ARG A 687 -27.83 -13.25 -21.05
C ARG A 687 -28.93 -13.93 -20.23
N HIS A 688 -28.83 -13.94 -18.90
CA HIS A 688 -29.78 -14.59 -18.03
C HIS A 688 -31.03 -13.71 -17.85
N GLY A 689 -32.23 -14.29 -17.94
CA GLY A 689 -33.50 -13.55 -17.85
C GLY A 689 -33.75 -12.83 -16.52
N LYS A 690 -32.91 -13.06 -15.51
CA LYS A 690 -32.96 -12.43 -14.18
C LYS A 690 -31.94 -11.31 -13.96
N TYR A 691 -31.02 -11.10 -14.91
CA TYR A 691 -29.93 -10.13 -14.79
C TYR A 691 -30.41 -8.71 -14.52
N LEU A 692 -31.37 -8.21 -15.32
CA LEU A 692 -31.88 -6.85 -15.18
C LEU A 692 -32.64 -6.62 -13.87
N GLU A 693 -33.37 -7.64 -13.39
CA GLU A 693 -34.07 -7.57 -12.10
C GLU A 693 -33.06 -7.44 -10.95
N LEU A 694 -31.96 -8.19 -11.02
CA LEU A 694 -30.91 -8.14 -10.01
C LEU A 694 -30.11 -6.84 -10.05
N LYS A 695 -29.71 -6.39 -11.25
CA LYS A 695 -28.93 -5.16 -11.46
C LYS A 695 -29.70 -3.90 -11.08
N SER A 696 -31.04 -3.92 -11.15
CA SER A 696 -31.89 -2.82 -10.69
C SER A 696 -32.22 -2.86 -9.20
N LEU A 697 -32.22 -4.06 -8.60
CA LEU A 697 -32.53 -4.24 -7.18
C LEU A 697 -31.36 -3.83 -6.27
N LEU A 698 -30.13 -4.01 -6.73
CA LEU A 698 -28.89 -3.77 -5.98
C LEU A 698 -28.20 -2.49 -6.46
N ASP A 699 -27.57 -1.75 -5.55
CA ASP A 699 -26.63 -0.69 -5.96
C ASP A 699 -25.31 -1.30 -6.48
N GLU A 700 -24.39 -0.46 -6.97
CA GLU A 700 -23.14 -0.93 -7.61
C GLU A 700 -22.24 -1.71 -6.64
N ASP A 701 -22.16 -1.29 -5.37
CA ASP A 701 -21.34 -1.95 -4.35
C ASP A 701 -21.97 -3.27 -3.89
N GLU A 702 -23.28 -3.26 -3.62
CA GLU A 702 -24.08 -4.45 -3.29
C GLU A 702 -24.04 -5.48 -4.43
N TYR A 703 -24.12 -5.03 -5.69
CA TYR A 703 -24.07 -5.90 -6.86
C TYR A 703 -22.67 -6.52 -7.02
N ALA A 704 -21.61 -5.73 -6.87
CA ALA A 704 -20.24 -6.23 -6.93
C ALA A 704 -19.96 -7.25 -5.82
N ALA A 705 -20.40 -6.97 -4.59
CA ALA A 705 -20.29 -7.89 -3.45
C ALA A 705 -21.09 -9.17 -3.65
N ALA A 706 -22.34 -9.07 -4.13
CA ALA A 706 -23.20 -10.21 -4.46
C ALA A 706 -22.57 -11.10 -5.54
N ARG A 707 -21.97 -10.50 -6.57
CA ARG A 707 -21.29 -11.23 -7.65
C ARG A 707 -20.02 -11.91 -7.14
N ALA A 708 -19.21 -11.21 -6.35
CA ALA A 708 -17.97 -11.76 -5.79
C ALA A 708 -18.23 -12.90 -4.79
N SER A 709 -19.31 -12.80 -4.02
CA SER A 709 -19.71 -13.81 -3.02
C SER A 709 -20.41 -15.04 -3.62
N SER A 710 -20.67 -15.07 -4.93
CA SER A 710 -21.24 -16.24 -5.62
C SER A 710 -20.36 -17.51 -5.55
N LEU A 711 -19.11 -17.40 -5.11
CA LEU A 711 -18.19 -18.52 -4.91
C LEU A 711 -18.02 -18.91 -3.43
N THR A 712 -18.52 -18.11 -2.48
CA THR A 712 -18.17 -18.23 -1.06
C THR A 712 -19.34 -18.07 -0.07
N ALA A 713 -20.48 -17.49 -0.48
CA ALA A 713 -21.65 -17.29 0.36
C ALA A 713 -22.51 -18.55 0.47
N PHE A 714 -22.07 -19.46 1.34
CA PHE A 714 -22.77 -20.72 1.65
C PHE A 714 -23.24 -20.73 3.11
N TYR A 715 -24.52 -21.05 3.32
CA TYR A 715 -25.14 -21.05 4.65
C TYR A 715 -25.11 -22.44 5.28
N THR A 716 -24.73 -22.51 6.55
CA THR A 716 -24.63 -23.78 7.29
C THR A 716 -26.00 -24.38 7.57
N SER A 717 -26.13 -25.70 7.36
CA SER A 717 -27.37 -26.42 7.60
C SER A 717 -27.75 -26.41 9.10
N PRO A 718 -29.03 -26.22 9.46
CA PRO A 718 -29.51 -26.33 10.84
C PRO A 718 -29.12 -27.64 11.54
N VAL A 719 -29.00 -28.75 10.79
CA VAL A 719 -28.56 -30.06 11.32
C VAL A 719 -27.15 -29.97 11.91
N ILE A 720 -26.22 -29.34 11.20
CA ILE A 720 -24.83 -29.20 11.64
C ILE A 720 -24.74 -28.20 12.80
N VAL A 721 -25.45 -27.07 12.70
CA VAL A 721 -25.48 -26.04 13.76
C VAL A 721 -26.02 -26.62 15.07
N SER A 722 -27.12 -27.38 15.01
CA SER A 722 -27.70 -28.06 16.17
C SER A 722 -26.70 -29.02 16.81
N ALA A 723 -25.99 -29.80 16.00
CA ALA A 723 -24.95 -30.72 16.49
C ALA A 723 -23.81 -29.97 17.21
N MET A 724 -23.32 -28.86 16.66
CA MET A 724 -22.28 -28.05 17.32
C MET A 724 -22.74 -27.49 18.67
N TYR A 725 -23.99 -27.04 18.80
CA TYR A 725 -24.53 -26.63 20.10
C TYR A 725 -24.72 -27.79 21.08
N LYS A 726 -25.10 -29.00 20.61
CA LYS A 726 -25.12 -30.20 21.46
C LYS A 726 -23.73 -30.51 22.02
N ALA A 727 -22.68 -30.36 21.21
CA ALA A 727 -21.30 -30.53 21.66
C ALA A 727 -20.93 -29.51 22.75
N LEU A 728 -21.26 -28.23 22.56
CA LEU A 728 -21.03 -27.19 23.59
C LEU A 728 -21.83 -27.46 24.88
N ALA A 729 -23.07 -27.92 24.77
CA ALA A 729 -23.89 -28.30 25.91
C ALA A 729 -23.27 -29.48 26.69
N GLN A 730 -22.75 -30.49 25.99
CA GLN A 730 -22.03 -31.62 26.59
C GLN A 730 -20.75 -31.17 27.32
N MET A 731 -20.11 -30.10 26.84
CA MET A 731 -18.94 -29.50 27.47
C MET A 731 -19.29 -28.55 28.64
N GLY A 732 -20.57 -28.42 28.98
CA GLY A 732 -21.04 -27.62 30.13
C GLY A 732 -21.36 -26.16 29.83
N PHE A 733 -21.36 -25.73 28.57
CA PHE A 733 -21.79 -24.37 28.22
C PHE A 733 -23.30 -24.19 28.45
N GLN A 734 -23.68 -23.18 29.23
CA GLN A 734 -25.09 -22.85 29.52
C GLN A 734 -25.41 -21.37 29.27
N SER A 735 -24.46 -20.47 29.48
CA SER A 735 -24.61 -19.03 29.24
C SER A 735 -23.24 -18.38 29.12
N GLY A 736 -23.16 -17.20 28.49
CA GLY A 736 -21.92 -16.45 28.36
C GLY A 736 -21.91 -15.57 27.11
N ASN A 737 -20.73 -15.17 26.66
CA ASN A 737 -20.53 -14.41 25.44
C ASN A 737 -20.11 -15.33 24.29
N ILE A 738 -20.91 -15.40 23.22
CA ILE A 738 -20.62 -16.15 22.00
C ILE A 738 -20.29 -15.21 20.84
N LEU A 739 -19.24 -15.49 20.09
CA LEU A 739 -18.94 -14.83 18.81
C LEU A 739 -19.16 -15.76 17.62
N GLU A 740 -19.90 -15.28 16.64
CA GLU A 740 -19.92 -15.79 15.26
C GLU A 740 -19.17 -14.79 14.35
N PRO A 741 -17.91 -15.06 13.96
CA PRO A 741 -17.03 -14.06 13.32
C PRO A 741 -17.27 -13.86 11.81
N SER A 742 -18.13 -14.68 11.20
CA SER A 742 -18.55 -14.62 9.79
C SER A 742 -19.99 -15.14 9.68
N CYS A 743 -20.92 -14.38 10.25
CA CYS A 743 -22.24 -14.91 10.60
C CYS A 743 -23.22 -15.06 9.44
N GLY A 744 -22.97 -14.46 8.28
CA GLY A 744 -23.97 -14.32 7.23
C GLY A 744 -25.23 -13.67 7.80
N ILE A 745 -26.38 -14.31 7.62
CA ILE A 745 -27.67 -13.93 8.21
C ILE A 745 -27.85 -14.45 9.64
N GLY A 746 -26.83 -15.11 10.21
CA GLY A 746 -26.68 -15.57 11.59
C GLY A 746 -27.40 -16.87 11.95
N ASN A 747 -27.31 -17.92 11.12
CA ASN A 747 -27.94 -19.22 11.42
C ASN A 747 -27.51 -19.81 12.77
N PHE A 748 -26.26 -19.58 13.21
CA PHE A 748 -25.83 -20.02 14.53
C PHE A 748 -26.51 -19.23 15.65
N ILE A 749 -26.73 -17.92 15.47
CA ILE A 749 -27.48 -17.10 16.43
C ILE A 749 -28.94 -17.57 16.51
N GLY A 750 -29.59 -17.83 15.38
CA GLY A 750 -30.99 -18.24 15.33
C GLY A 750 -31.28 -19.66 15.84
N MET A 751 -30.26 -20.51 15.88
CA MET A 751 -30.34 -21.89 16.39
C MET A 751 -29.85 -22.03 17.84
N LEU A 752 -29.59 -20.92 18.54
CA LEU A 752 -29.22 -20.94 19.94
C LEU A 752 -30.31 -21.69 20.76
N PRO A 753 -29.98 -22.78 21.48
CA PRO A 753 -30.97 -23.55 22.22
C PRO A 753 -31.63 -22.73 23.33
N GLU A 754 -32.90 -23.03 23.65
CA GLU A 754 -33.62 -22.38 24.76
C GLU A 754 -32.89 -22.53 26.10
N SER A 755 -32.22 -23.66 26.34
CA SER A 755 -31.42 -23.89 27.54
C SER A 755 -30.21 -22.95 27.65
N MET A 756 -29.88 -22.22 26.58
CA MET A 756 -28.78 -21.25 26.51
C MET A 756 -29.28 -19.80 26.34
N SER A 757 -30.54 -19.51 26.64
CA SER A 757 -31.15 -18.18 26.41
C SER A 757 -30.45 -17.00 27.13
N GLY A 758 -29.69 -17.27 28.20
CA GLY A 758 -28.87 -16.28 28.90
C GLY A 758 -27.59 -15.85 28.15
N THR A 759 -27.37 -16.37 26.95
CA THR A 759 -26.18 -16.09 26.13
C THR A 759 -26.29 -14.75 25.40
N LYS A 760 -25.21 -13.97 25.43
CA LYS A 760 -25.04 -12.77 24.60
C LYS A 760 -24.32 -13.13 23.31
N ALA A 761 -25.02 -13.03 22.19
CA ALA A 761 -24.48 -13.33 20.87
C ALA A 761 -23.89 -12.08 20.19
N TYR A 762 -22.68 -12.23 19.68
CA TYR A 762 -21.93 -11.26 18.90
C TYR A 762 -21.74 -11.79 17.48
N GLY A 763 -22.13 -11.03 16.47
CA GLY A 763 -21.98 -11.39 15.07
C GLY A 763 -21.08 -10.41 14.32
N VAL A 764 -20.26 -10.93 13.42
CA VAL A 764 -19.49 -10.13 12.46
C VAL A 764 -19.75 -10.68 11.06
N GLU A 765 -20.13 -9.81 10.12
CA GLU A 765 -20.32 -10.19 8.73
C GLU A 765 -19.77 -9.11 7.81
N ILE A 766 -19.05 -9.51 6.76
CA ILE A 766 -18.44 -8.59 5.80
C ILE A 766 -19.41 -8.21 4.67
N ASP A 767 -20.32 -9.10 4.30
CA ASP A 767 -21.34 -8.84 3.28
C ASP A 767 -22.44 -7.92 3.84
N SER A 768 -22.66 -6.80 3.15
CA SER A 768 -23.57 -5.75 3.61
C SER A 768 -25.02 -6.22 3.73
N ILE A 769 -25.52 -6.98 2.75
CA ILE A 769 -26.91 -7.44 2.74
C ILE A 769 -27.10 -8.50 3.83
N SER A 770 -26.23 -9.49 3.87
CA SER A 770 -26.32 -10.59 4.84
C SER A 770 -26.24 -10.07 6.29
N GLY A 771 -25.30 -9.16 6.57
CA GLY A 771 -25.14 -8.57 7.89
C GLY A 771 -26.32 -7.68 8.33
N ARG A 772 -26.91 -6.89 7.41
CA ARG A 772 -28.11 -6.09 7.70
C ARG A 772 -29.36 -6.95 7.90
N ILE A 773 -29.49 -8.04 7.13
CA ILE A 773 -30.52 -9.06 7.38
C ILE A 773 -30.34 -9.68 8.77
N ALA A 774 -29.11 -10.04 9.16
CA ALA A 774 -28.81 -10.60 10.48
C ALA A 774 -29.19 -9.62 11.61
N GLN A 775 -28.94 -8.32 11.45
CA GLN A 775 -29.34 -7.29 12.41
C GLN A 775 -30.88 -7.22 12.58
N GLN A 776 -31.63 -7.40 11.49
CA GLN A 776 -33.10 -7.43 11.53
C GLN A 776 -33.67 -8.74 12.10
N LEU A 777 -32.99 -9.87 11.87
CA LEU A 777 -33.36 -11.17 12.43
C LEU A 777 -33.06 -11.26 13.92
N TYR A 778 -31.96 -10.70 14.40
CA TYR A 778 -31.52 -10.83 15.80
C TYR A 778 -31.36 -9.48 16.47
N GLN A 779 -32.49 -8.82 16.70
CA GLN A 779 -32.59 -7.44 17.16
C GLN A 779 -32.02 -7.20 18.58
N ASN A 780 -31.91 -8.27 19.38
CA ASN A 780 -31.27 -8.25 20.71
C ASN A 780 -29.79 -8.65 20.68
N SER A 781 -29.27 -9.07 19.53
CA SER A 781 -27.87 -9.47 19.36
C SER A 781 -27.00 -8.30 18.89
N SER A 782 -25.70 -8.43 19.14
CA SER A 782 -24.70 -7.42 18.81
C SER A 782 -24.02 -7.76 17.49
N ILE A 783 -24.53 -7.26 16.36
CA ILE A 783 -24.07 -7.61 15.01
C ILE A 783 -23.43 -6.41 14.31
N VAL A 784 -22.23 -6.60 13.77
CA VAL A 784 -21.47 -5.58 13.04
C VAL A 784 -21.26 -6.01 11.59
N VAL A 785 -21.61 -5.10 10.67
CA VAL A 785 -21.37 -5.25 9.23
C VAL A 785 -19.98 -4.69 8.90
N ASN A 786 -18.95 -5.53 9.03
CA ASN A 786 -17.56 -5.19 8.74
C ASN A 786 -16.70 -6.47 8.63
N GLY A 787 -15.51 -6.36 8.02
CA GLY A 787 -14.56 -7.45 7.99
C GLY A 787 -14.03 -7.81 9.37
N PHE A 788 -13.92 -9.11 9.69
CA PHE A 788 -13.41 -9.57 10.99
C PHE A 788 -12.02 -8.99 11.31
N GLU A 789 -11.21 -8.69 10.31
CA GLU A 789 -9.92 -8.01 10.42
C GLU A 789 -9.97 -6.58 10.95
N LYS A 790 -11.07 -5.88 10.68
CA LYS A 790 -11.27 -4.49 11.11
C LYS A 790 -11.99 -4.38 12.45
N VAL A 791 -12.74 -5.41 12.85
CA VAL A 791 -13.47 -5.40 14.12
C VAL A 791 -12.51 -5.47 15.30
N GLN A 792 -12.52 -4.41 16.11
CA GLN A 792 -11.78 -4.35 17.36
C GLN A 792 -12.67 -4.82 18.51
N MET A 793 -12.30 -5.94 19.12
CA MET A 793 -12.91 -6.46 20.34
C MET A 793 -11.84 -6.80 21.38
N PRO A 794 -12.15 -6.69 22.69
CA PRO A 794 -11.19 -7.03 23.72
C PRO A 794 -10.73 -8.49 23.60
N ASP A 795 -9.45 -8.74 23.88
CA ASP A 795 -8.94 -10.10 23.97
C ASP A 795 -9.49 -10.79 25.23
N SER A 796 -9.65 -12.10 25.17
CA SER A 796 -10.13 -12.93 26.29
C SER A 796 -11.49 -12.48 26.86
N PHE A 797 -12.39 -12.00 25.99
CA PHE A 797 -13.72 -11.52 26.34
C PHE A 797 -14.83 -12.56 26.11
N LEU A 798 -14.61 -13.49 25.18
CA LEU A 798 -15.63 -14.45 24.75
C LEU A 798 -15.46 -15.78 25.47
N ASP A 799 -16.56 -16.44 25.78
CA ASP A 799 -16.57 -17.82 26.29
C ASP A 799 -16.45 -18.82 25.15
N VAL A 800 -17.12 -18.55 24.04
CA VAL A 800 -17.11 -19.41 22.85
C VAL A 800 -17.00 -18.57 21.58
N ALA A 801 -16.19 -19.03 20.62
CA ALA A 801 -16.29 -18.61 19.22
C ALA A 801 -16.82 -19.80 18.41
N ILE A 802 -17.94 -19.63 17.73
CA ILE A 802 -18.63 -20.68 16.97
C ILE A 802 -18.95 -20.17 15.56
N GLY A 803 -18.91 -21.03 14.55
CA GLY A 803 -19.36 -20.64 13.21
C GLY A 803 -18.76 -21.44 12.08
N ASN A 804 -19.06 -21.02 10.85
CA ASN A 804 -18.46 -21.54 9.64
C ASN A 804 -17.54 -20.47 9.05
N VAL A 805 -16.22 -20.74 9.03
CA VAL A 805 -15.24 -19.75 8.56
C VAL A 805 -15.13 -19.80 7.04
N PRO A 806 -14.84 -18.68 6.36
CA PRO A 806 -14.70 -18.68 4.91
C PRO A 806 -13.56 -19.59 4.42
N PHE A 807 -13.81 -20.33 3.34
CA PHE A 807 -12.83 -21.23 2.72
C PHE A 807 -12.14 -20.52 1.56
N GLY A 808 -10.82 -20.69 1.44
CA GLY A 808 -10.05 -20.14 0.34
C GLY A 808 -8.54 -20.16 0.57
N ASP A 809 -7.79 -19.97 -0.51
CA ASP A 809 -6.33 -19.91 -0.53
C ASP A 809 -5.84 -18.46 -0.68
N PHE A 810 -6.49 -17.54 0.04
CA PHE A 810 -6.10 -16.14 0.10
C PHE A 810 -5.86 -15.70 1.54
N LYS A 811 -5.11 -14.61 1.73
CA LYS A 811 -4.73 -14.09 3.05
C LYS A 811 -5.54 -12.84 3.38
N VAL A 812 -5.74 -12.60 4.67
CA VAL A 812 -6.37 -11.37 5.17
C VAL A 812 -5.28 -10.48 5.77
N LEU A 813 -5.34 -9.18 5.44
CA LEU A 813 -4.42 -8.20 5.97
C LEU A 813 -4.87 -7.74 7.37
N ASP A 814 -4.24 -8.30 8.40
CA ASP A 814 -4.44 -7.89 9.80
C ASP A 814 -3.06 -7.82 10.45
N LYS A 815 -2.57 -6.58 10.65
CA LYS A 815 -1.21 -6.26 11.14
C LYS A 815 -0.76 -7.09 12.34
N ARG A 816 -1.69 -7.49 13.22
CA ARG A 816 -1.37 -8.28 14.42
C ARG A 816 -0.96 -9.73 14.08
N TYR A 817 -1.48 -10.29 12.98
CA TYR A 817 -1.32 -11.68 12.59
C TYR A 817 -0.54 -11.87 11.29
N ASP A 818 -0.24 -10.81 10.53
CA ASP A 818 0.45 -10.83 9.22
C ASP A 818 1.74 -11.68 9.21
N LYS A 819 2.50 -11.69 10.31
CA LYS A 819 3.74 -12.47 10.48
C LYS A 819 3.56 -13.99 10.31
N ASN A 820 2.34 -14.50 10.47
CA ASN A 820 2.08 -15.94 10.40
C ASN A 820 1.70 -16.40 8.97
N HIS A 821 1.47 -15.46 8.05
CA HIS A 821 1.14 -15.74 6.64
C HIS A 821 -0.01 -16.73 6.43
N TRP A 822 -0.99 -16.74 7.35
CA TRP A 822 -2.13 -17.65 7.35
C TRP A 822 -3.07 -17.44 6.17
N LEU A 823 -3.64 -18.55 5.68
CA LEU A 823 -4.80 -18.51 4.80
C LEU A 823 -6.03 -18.03 5.58
N ILE A 824 -7.08 -17.62 4.87
CA ILE A 824 -8.32 -17.06 5.43
C ILE A 824 -8.88 -17.91 6.59
N HIS A 825 -9.00 -19.22 6.42
CA HIS A 825 -9.56 -20.12 7.44
C HIS A 825 -8.65 -20.25 8.68
N ASP A 826 -7.33 -20.30 8.49
CA ASP A 826 -6.35 -20.32 9.58
C ASP A 826 -6.35 -19.02 10.40
N TYR A 827 -6.51 -17.90 9.70
CA TYR A 827 -6.56 -16.57 10.30
C TYR A 827 -7.74 -16.45 11.29
N PHE A 828 -8.90 -17.01 10.95
CA PHE A 828 -10.07 -17.00 11.84
C PHE A 828 -9.79 -17.76 13.14
N PHE A 829 -9.14 -18.93 13.09
CA PHE A 829 -8.72 -19.64 14.32
C PHE A 829 -7.74 -18.81 15.14
N GLY A 830 -6.69 -18.28 14.52
CA GLY A 830 -5.65 -17.52 15.21
C GLY A 830 -6.21 -16.29 15.92
N LYS A 831 -7.08 -15.53 15.23
CA LYS A 831 -7.74 -14.37 15.84
C LYS A 831 -8.78 -14.78 16.88
N ALA A 832 -9.62 -15.79 16.63
CA ALA A 832 -10.61 -16.25 17.60
C ALA A 832 -9.95 -16.71 18.92
N LEU A 833 -8.81 -17.39 18.86
CA LEU A 833 -8.04 -17.75 20.06
C LEU A 833 -7.52 -16.55 20.85
N ASP A 834 -7.28 -15.40 20.22
CA ASP A 834 -6.97 -14.18 20.97
C ASP A 834 -8.21 -13.61 21.66
N LYS A 835 -9.42 -13.81 21.09
CA LYS A 835 -10.67 -13.23 21.59
C LYS A 835 -11.38 -14.08 22.64
N VAL A 836 -11.26 -15.40 22.56
CA VAL A 836 -11.78 -16.34 23.55
C VAL A 836 -10.94 -16.30 24.82
N ARG A 837 -11.54 -16.42 26.00
CA ARG A 837 -10.82 -16.47 27.28
C ARG A 837 -10.11 -17.81 27.50
N PRO A 838 -9.07 -17.89 28.34
CA PRO A 838 -8.55 -19.17 28.81
C PRO A 838 -9.67 -20.10 29.30
N GLY A 839 -9.62 -21.37 28.90
CA GLY A 839 -10.66 -22.37 29.15
C GLY A 839 -11.89 -22.27 28.23
N GLY A 840 -12.05 -21.19 27.47
CA GLY A 840 -13.10 -21.03 26.48
C GLY A 840 -12.86 -21.86 25.21
N ILE A 841 -13.89 -21.98 24.38
CA ILE A 841 -13.90 -22.90 23.23
C ILE A 841 -13.94 -22.15 21.89
N VAL A 842 -13.16 -22.63 20.93
CA VAL A 842 -13.31 -22.28 19.50
C VAL A 842 -13.86 -23.52 18.78
N ALA A 843 -15.06 -23.42 18.23
CA ALA A 843 -15.78 -24.47 17.52
C ALA A 843 -16.09 -24.01 16.09
N PHE A 844 -15.22 -24.32 15.13
CA PHE A 844 -15.36 -23.84 13.75
C PHE A 844 -15.48 -24.96 12.73
N ILE A 845 -16.32 -24.74 11.72
CA ILE A 845 -16.30 -25.48 10.47
C ILE A 845 -15.25 -24.84 9.57
N THR A 846 -14.34 -25.64 9.02
CA THR A 846 -13.25 -25.23 8.13
C THR A 846 -13.08 -26.24 6.99
N SER A 847 -12.37 -25.87 5.92
CA SER A 847 -11.96 -26.83 4.90
C SER A 847 -11.01 -27.88 5.51
N LYS A 848 -10.94 -29.09 4.91
CA LYS A 848 -9.96 -30.11 5.30
C LYS A 848 -8.51 -29.62 5.24
N GLY A 849 -8.23 -28.54 4.50
CA GLY A 849 -6.90 -27.96 4.34
C GLY A 849 -6.27 -27.50 5.65
N THR A 850 -7.04 -27.13 6.68
CA THR A 850 -6.49 -26.78 8.00
C THR A 850 -5.79 -27.98 8.64
N MET A 851 -6.43 -29.16 8.58
CA MET A 851 -5.94 -30.39 9.21
C MET A 851 -4.97 -31.17 8.32
N ASP A 852 -5.21 -31.22 7.00
CA ASP A 852 -4.53 -32.14 6.09
C ASP A 852 -3.36 -31.52 5.30
N LYS A 853 -3.17 -30.20 5.32
CA LYS A 853 -2.06 -29.59 4.55
C LYS A 853 -0.69 -30.06 5.07
N GLU A 854 0.24 -30.23 4.15
CA GLU A 854 1.62 -30.68 4.45
C GLU A 854 2.33 -29.77 5.45
N ASN A 855 2.15 -28.46 5.33
CA ASN A 855 2.77 -27.51 6.26
C ASN A 855 2.05 -27.52 7.62
N SER A 856 2.75 -27.99 8.66
CA SER A 856 2.23 -28.08 10.03
C SER A 856 2.25 -26.77 10.82
N ALA A 857 2.74 -25.65 10.28
CA ALA A 857 2.96 -24.41 11.02
C ALA A 857 1.70 -23.88 11.73
N VAL A 858 0.53 -23.89 11.08
CA VAL A 858 -0.71 -23.48 11.75
C VAL A 858 -1.11 -24.48 12.85
N ARG A 859 -0.96 -25.79 12.61
CA ARG A 859 -1.30 -26.80 13.61
C ARG A 859 -0.39 -26.68 14.82
N LYS A 860 0.91 -26.43 14.64
CA LYS A 860 1.84 -26.08 15.72
C LYS A 860 1.39 -24.84 16.47
N TYR A 861 1.04 -23.77 15.77
CA TYR A 861 0.57 -22.54 16.39
C TYR A 861 -0.69 -22.75 17.24
N LEU A 862 -1.67 -23.49 16.73
CA LEU A 862 -2.89 -23.84 17.46
C LEU A 862 -2.56 -24.75 18.64
N ALA A 863 -1.74 -25.79 18.43
CA ALA A 863 -1.31 -26.74 19.44
C ALA A 863 -0.43 -26.13 20.53
N GLN A 864 0.14 -24.94 20.35
CA GLN A 864 0.84 -24.21 21.41
C GLN A 864 -0.10 -23.42 22.31
N ARG A 865 -1.33 -23.13 21.85
CA ARG A 865 -2.24 -22.16 22.47
C ARG A 865 -3.58 -22.74 22.88
N ALA A 866 -3.93 -23.89 22.33
CA ALA A 866 -5.17 -24.58 22.61
C ALA A 866 -4.94 -26.10 22.64
N ASP A 867 -5.77 -26.79 23.39
CA ASP A 867 -5.93 -28.24 23.33
C ASP A 867 -6.95 -28.58 22.25
N LEU A 868 -6.65 -29.59 21.42
CA LEU A 868 -7.62 -30.16 20.50
C LEU A 868 -8.55 -31.06 21.31
N ILE A 869 -9.80 -30.63 21.50
CA ILE A 869 -10.85 -31.43 22.14
C ILE A 869 -11.24 -32.58 21.20
N GLY A 870 -11.33 -32.25 19.91
CA GLY A 870 -11.53 -33.20 18.83
C GLY A 870 -11.88 -32.49 17.52
N ALA A 871 -11.84 -33.23 16.43
CA ALA A 871 -12.26 -32.79 15.11
C ALA A 871 -13.23 -33.81 14.51
N ILE A 872 -14.23 -33.37 13.74
CA ILE A 872 -15.19 -34.23 13.03
C ILE A 872 -15.08 -33.95 11.54
N ARG A 873 -14.77 -34.96 10.73
CA ARG A 873 -14.71 -34.83 9.26
C ARG A 873 -16.06 -35.14 8.64
N LEU A 874 -16.62 -34.16 7.95
CA LEU A 874 -17.91 -34.23 7.28
C LEU A 874 -17.79 -34.84 5.89
N PRO A 875 -18.83 -35.54 5.40
CA PRO A 875 -18.89 -35.96 4.01
C PRO A 875 -18.99 -34.74 3.08
N ASP A 876 -18.46 -34.86 1.88
CA ASP A 876 -18.41 -33.79 0.88
C ASP A 876 -19.79 -33.25 0.47
N ASN A 877 -20.83 -34.07 0.56
CA ASN A 877 -22.20 -33.68 0.27
C ASN A 877 -22.92 -32.97 1.44
N ALA A 878 -22.28 -32.76 2.59
CA ALA A 878 -22.89 -32.15 3.78
C ALA A 878 -23.45 -30.74 3.51
N PHE A 879 -22.90 -30.04 2.52
CA PHE A 879 -23.33 -28.71 2.08
C PHE A 879 -24.04 -28.70 0.71
N LYS A 880 -24.32 -29.86 0.12
CA LYS A 880 -24.85 -29.95 -1.25
C LYS A 880 -26.30 -29.46 -1.38
N ARG A 881 -27.16 -29.74 -0.40
CA ARG A 881 -28.61 -29.41 -0.46
C ARG A 881 -28.90 -27.93 -0.20
N ASN A 882 -28.31 -27.40 0.85
CA ASN A 882 -28.40 -26.00 1.27
C ASN A 882 -27.53 -25.07 0.42
N ALA A 883 -26.27 -25.45 0.17
CA ALA A 883 -25.26 -24.58 -0.41
C ALA A 883 -24.86 -24.94 -1.85
N GLY A 884 -25.15 -26.16 -2.33
CA GLY A 884 -24.88 -26.54 -3.73
C GLY A 884 -23.42 -26.87 -4.04
N THR A 885 -22.60 -27.10 -3.01
CA THR A 885 -21.17 -27.43 -3.13
C THR A 885 -20.86 -28.82 -2.58
N GLU A 886 -19.88 -29.49 -3.17
CA GLU A 886 -19.37 -30.81 -2.74
C GLU A 886 -17.92 -30.65 -2.27
N VAL A 887 -17.71 -30.45 -0.97
CA VAL A 887 -16.39 -30.19 -0.38
C VAL A 887 -16.26 -30.90 0.97
N THR A 888 -15.19 -31.68 1.12
CA THR A 888 -14.84 -32.29 2.41
C THR A 888 -14.40 -31.21 3.40
N SER A 889 -15.08 -31.14 4.54
CA SER A 889 -14.92 -30.10 5.55
C SER A 889 -14.81 -30.72 6.94
N ASP A 890 -14.13 -30.02 7.86
CA ASP A 890 -13.91 -30.50 9.22
C ASP A 890 -14.55 -29.52 10.23
N ILE A 891 -15.11 -30.03 11.32
CA ILE A 891 -15.53 -29.27 12.51
C ILE A 891 -14.45 -29.44 13.56
N LEU A 892 -13.76 -28.37 13.96
CA LEU A 892 -12.68 -28.41 14.95
C LEU A 892 -13.17 -27.79 16.27
N PHE A 893 -12.95 -28.50 17.37
CA PHE A 893 -13.19 -28.03 18.73
C PHE A 893 -11.86 -27.85 19.46
N LEU A 894 -11.52 -26.61 19.80
CA LEU A 894 -10.29 -26.24 20.48
C LEU A 894 -10.61 -25.59 21.83
N GLN A 895 -9.93 -25.99 22.90
CA GLN A 895 -10.02 -25.32 24.20
C GLN A 895 -8.79 -24.44 24.41
N LYS A 896 -8.97 -23.13 24.61
CA LYS A 896 -7.85 -22.21 24.79
C LYS A 896 -7.13 -22.47 26.11
N ARG A 897 -5.80 -22.52 26.08
CA ARG A 897 -4.96 -22.64 27.28
C ARG A 897 -4.77 -21.30 27.99
N ASP A 898 -4.45 -21.38 29.28
CA ASP A 898 -4.07 -20.24 30.12
C ASP A 898 -2.71 -19.66 29.74
N ARG A 899 -1.79 -20.50 29.26
CA ARG A 899 -0.45 -20.14 28.79
C ARG A 899 -0.08 -20.88 27.52
N MET A 900 0.88 -20.32 26.80
CA MET A 900 1.48 -21.03 25.68
C MET A 900 2.34 -22.18 26.19
N VAL A 901 2.25 -23.32 25.53
CA VAL A 901 3.03 -24.52 25.82
C VAL A 901 3.77 -24.92 24.56
N ASP A 902 5.06 -25.21 24.68
CA ASP A 902 5.87 -25.73 23.58
C ASP A 902 5.78 -27.26 23.55
N MET A 903 4.65 -27.76 23.05
CA MET A 903 4.35 -29.19 22.89
C MET A 903 3.85 -29.44 21.48
N GLU A 904 4.36 -30.48 20.83
CA GLU A 904 3.89 -30.96 19.53
C GLU A 904 3.14 -32.29 19.72
N PRO A 905 1.83 -32.25 19.98
CA PRO A 905 1.00 -33.47 20.04
C PRO A 905 0.85 -34.09 18.64
N ASP A 906 0.54 -35.39 18.59
CA ASP A 906 0.50 -36.18 17.35
C ASP A 906 -0.36 -35.56 16.23
N TRP A 907 -1.48 -34.93 16.56
CA TRP A 907 -2.39 -34.30 15.58
C TRP A 907 -1.76 -33.12 14.82
N VAL A 908 -0.59 -32.62 15.23
CA VAL A 908 0.19 -31.64 14.46
C VAL A 908 0.70 -32.25 13.14
N HIS A 909 0.84 -33.57 13.08
CA HIS A 909 1.42 -34.29 11.95
C HIS A 909 0.37 -34.93 11.05
N LEU A 910 0.83 -35.44 9.90
CA LEU A 910 0.04 -36.23 8.97
C LEU A 910 0.46 -37.70 9.09
N ASP A 911 -0.48 -38.60 8.85
CA ASP A 911 -0.25 -40.04 8.75
C ASP A 911 -1.03 -40.59 7.54
N ALA A 912 -0.91 -41.89 7.27
CA ALA A 912 -1.66 -42.59 6.24
C ALA A 912 -2.67 -43.56 6.87
N ASP A 913 -3.90 -43.56 6.34
CA ASP A 913 -4.89 -44.56 6.73
C ASP A 913 -4.54 -45.97 6.20
N GLU A 914 -5.38 -46.96 6.52
CA GLU A 914 -5.22 -48.34 6.06
C GLU A 914 -5.18 -48.52 4.53
N ASN A 915 -5.70 -47.53 3.78
CA ASN A 915 -5.74 -47.51 2.32
C ASN A 915 -4.57 -46.70 1.71
N GLY A 916 -3.69 -46.15 2.55
CA GLY A 916 -2.57 -45.30 2.12
C GLY A 916 -2.97 -43.85 1.81
N ILE A 917 -4.17 -43.41 2.18
CA ILE A 917 -4.63 -42.03 2.01
C ILE A 917 -4.01 -41.18 3.12
N ARG A 918 -3.22 -40.19 2.72
CA ARG A 918 -2.54 -39.26 3.64
C ARG A 918 -3.53 -38.22 4.17
N MET A 919 -3.64 -38.11 5.49
CA MET A 919 -4.50 -37.15 6.18
C MET A 919 -3.95 -36.84 7.58
N ASN A 920 -4.58 -35.92 8.32
CA ASN A 920 -4.14 -35.62 9.68
C ASN A 920 -4.09 -36.86 10.58
N SER A 921 -3.02 -37.01 11.38
CA SER A 921 -2.83 -38.15 12.28
C SER A 921 -4.00 -38.34 13.26
N TYR A 922 -4.70 -37.27 13.64
CA TYR A 922 -5.92 -37.36 14.46
C TYR A 922 -6.99 -38.22 13.80
N PHE A 923 -7.29 -38.02 12.51
CA PHE A 923 -8.35 -38.78 11.82
C PHE A 923 -7.95 -40.24 11.56
N VAL A 924 -6.64 -40.51 11.42
CA VAL A 924 -6.13 -41.88 11.33
C VAL A 924 -6.28 -42.62 12.66
N GLN A 925 -6.06 -41.93 13.79
CA GLN A 925 -6.21 -42.50 15.13
C GLN A 925 -7.67 -42.57 15.60
N HIS A 926 -8.53 -41.71 15.05
CA HIS A 926 -9.96 -41.58 15.39
C HIS A 926 -10.86 -41.77 14.14
N PRO A 927 -10.89 -42.97 13.52
CA PRO A 927 -11.72 -43.23 12.34
C PRO A 927 -13.22 -43.04 12.61
N GLU A 928 -13.67 -43.20 13.86
CA GLU A 928 -15.05 -42.89 14.30
C GLU A 928 -15.44 -41.41 14.14
N MET A 929 -14.46 -40.53 13.97
CA MET A 929 -14.68 -39.10 13.76
C MET A 929 -14.73 -38.71 12.27
N VAL A 930 -14.65 -39.68 11.36
CA VAL A 930 -14.80 -39.49 9.91
C VAL A 930 -16.17 -39.99 9.46
N LEU A 931 -17.10 -39.06 9.16
CA LEU A 931 -18.50 -39.35 8.86
C LEU A 931 -18.75 -39.77 7.40
N GLY A 932 -17.87 -40.62 6.88
CA GLY A 932 -17.84 -41.00 5.47
C GLY A 932 -16.74 -42.00 5.16
N ARG A 933 -16.56 -42.28 3.87
CA ARG A 933 -15.46 -43.12 3.35
C ARG A 933 -14.46 -42.23 2.64
N MET A 934 -13.21 -42.28 3.08
CA MET A 934 -12.12 -41.59 2.41
C MET A 934 -11.79 -42.29 1.09
N VAL A 935 -11.75 -41.51 0.01
CA VAL A 935 -11.39 -41.98 -1.34
C VAL A 935 -10.46 -40.96 -1.99
N MET A 936 -9.62 -41.43 -2.92
CA MET A 936 -8.89 -40.54 -3.83
C MET A 936 -9.70 -40.33 -5.10
N GLU A 937 -9.90 -39.07 -5.49
CA GLU A 937 -10.60 -38.70 -6.71
C GLU A 937 -9.79 -37.73 -7.57
N SER A 938 -10.03 -37.75 -8.87
CA SER A 938 -9.38 -36.84 -9.81
C SER A 938 -10.09 -35.49 -9.79
N THR A 939 -9.37 -34.44 -9.42
CA THR A 939 -9.84 -33.05 -9.45
C THR A 939 -9.09 -32.27 -10.54
N ARG A 940 -9.55 -31.05 -10.83
CA ARG A 940 -8.85 -30.12 -11.74
C ARG A 940 -7.43 -29.73 -11.29
N PHE A 941 -7.08 -30.02 -10.03
CA PHE A 941 -5.75 -29.74 -9.44
C PHE A 941 -4.93 -31.02 -9.23
N GLY A 942 -5.39 -32.16 -9.75
CA GLY A 942 -4.76 -33.47 -9.56
C GLY A 942 -5.58 -34.40 -8.67
N MET A 943 -4.99 -35.52 -8.26
CA MET A 943 -5.65 -36.45 -7.35
C MET A 943 -5.76 -35.82 -5.96
N ASP A 944 -6.97 -35.81 -5.40
CA ASP A 944 -7.23 -35.28 -4.06
C ASP A 944 -8.08 -36.25 -3.24
N SER A 945 -7.97 -36.17 -1.92
CA SER A 945 -8.76 -37.00 -0.99
C SER A 945 -10.13 -36.37 -0.71
N ALA A 946 -11.19 -37.17 -0.74
CA ALA A 946 -12.54 -36.74 -0.42
C ALA A 946 -13.22 -37.74 0.54
N CYS A 947 -14.00 -37.22 1.48
CA CYS A 947 -14.85 -37.99 2.37
C CYS A 947 -16.22 -38.17 1.71
N LYS A 948 -16.53 -39.35 1.18
CA LYS A 948 -17.84 -39.63 0.54
C LYS A 948 -18.84 -40.10 1.59
N ALA A 949 -20.07 -39.60 1.52
CA ALA A 949 -21.13 -40.04 2.41
C ALA A 949 -21.36 -41.56 2.34
N ILE A 950 -21.63 -42.16 3.50
CA ILE A 950 -22.05 -43.55 3.60
C ILE A 950 -23.48 -43.66 3.05
N GLU A 951 -23.68 -44.54 2.06
CA GLU A 951 -24.99 -44.73 1.44
C GLU A 951 -26.05 -45.13 2.47
N GLY A 952 -27.15 -44.37 2.53
CA GLY A 952 -28.28 -44.60 3.43
C GLY A 952 -28.06 -44.15 4.89
N ALA A 953 -26.88 -43.63 5.24
CA ALA A 953 -26.61 -43.16 6.59
C ALA A 953 -27.15 -41.75 6.84
N ASP A 954 -27.72 -41.53 8.03
CA ASP A 954 -28.24 -40.23 8.46
C ASP A 954 -27.12 -39.36 9.05
N LEU A 955 -26.96 -38.14 8.55
CA LEU A 955 -25.90 -37.23 9.00
C LEU A 955 -26.11 -36.76 10.45
N SER A 956 -27.36 -36.56 10.88
CA SER A 956 -27.65 -36.13 12.26
C SER A 956 -27.27 -37.21 13.26
N GLN A 957 -27.56 -38.48 12.96
CA GLN A 957 -27.18 -39.61 13.81
C GLN A 957 -25.67 -39.78 13.91
N GLN A 958 -24.97 -39.69 12.77
CA GLN A 958 -23.51 -39.74 12.73
C GLN A 958 -22.85 -38.62 13.55
N LEU A 959 -23.37 -37.40 13.45
CA LEU A 959 -22.91 -36.27 14.26
C LEU A 959 -23.14 -36.51 15.76
N ASP A 960 -24.33 -36.99 16.15
CA ASP A 960 -24.65 -37.31 17.54
C ASP A 960 -23.73 -38.40 18.12
N GLU A 961 -23.31 -39.36 17.30
CA GLU A 961 -22.34 -40.39 17.70
C GLU A 961 -20.93 -39.82 17.86
N ALA A 962 -20.45 -39.03 16.91
CA ALA A 962 -19.13 -38.41 16.97
C ALA A 962 -19.00 -37.44 18.16
N ILE A 963 -20.05 -36.67 18.47
CA ILE A 963 -20.06 -35.71 19.58
C ILE A 963 -19.86 -36.40 20.94
N ARG A 964 -20.33 -37.65 21.11
CA ARG A 964 -20.14 -38.40 22.37
C ARG A 964 -18.67 -38.65 22.71
N ASN A 965 -17.79 -38.61 21.71
CA ASN A 965 -16.35 -38.78 21.89
C ASN A 965 -15.63 -37.45 22.20
N LEU A 966 -16.33 -36.31 22.20
CA LEU A 966 -15.76 -35.01 22.55
C LEU A 966 -15.84 -34.78 24.06
N HIS A 967 -14.70 -34.70 24.74
CA HIS A 967 -14.63 -34.53 26.19
C HIS A 967 -13.87 -33.25 26.56
N ALA A 968 -14.58 -32.26 27.08
CA ALA A 968 -14.02 -31.04 27.67
C ALA A 968 -14.98 -30.47 28.71
N GLU A 969 -14.50 -29.55 29.55
CA GLU A 969 -15.30 -28.86 30.55
C GLU A 969 -15.07 -27.35 30.43
N ILE A 970 -16.16 -26.58 30.27
CA ILE A 970 -16.15 -25.11 30.36
C ILE A 970 -16.50 -24.72 31.80
N THR A 971 -15.50 -24.25 32.54
CA THR A 971 -15.73 -23.70 33.87
C THR A 971 -16.46 -22.35 33.78
N ALA A 972 -17.55 -22.19 34.51
CA ALA A 972 -18.25 -20.92 34.68
C ALA A 972 -17.29 -19.87 35.28
N TYR A 973 -17.27 -18.68 34.71
CA TYR A 973 -16.51 -17.55 35.23
C TYR A 973 -17.34 -16.88 36.33
N GLU A 974 -16.81 -16.80 37.56
CA GLU A 974 -17.38 -15.91 38.58
C GLU A 974 -17.13 -14.48 38.14
N VAL A 975 -18.19 -13.79 37.74
CA VAL A 975 -18.15 -12.35 37.46
C VAL A 975 -17.87 -11.66 38.79
N GLU A 976 -16.69 -11.06 38.96
CA GLU A 976 -16.56 -9.97 39.93
C GLU A 976 -17.51 -8.87 39.44
N ASP A 977 -18.60 -8.65 40.17
CA ASP A 977 -19.60 -7.62 39.89
C ASP A 977 -18.90 -6.26 39.71
N PHE A 978 -18.78 -5.81 38.46
CA PHE A 978 -18.45 -4.42 38.12
C PHE A 978 -19.72 -3.56 38.09
N ASP A 979 -20.68 -3.85 38.95
CA ASP A 979 -21.82 -2.98 39.25
C ASP A 979 -21.51 -2.18 40.53
N GLU A 980 -20.45 -1.38 40.51
CA GLU A 980 -20.43 -0.17 41.33
C GLU A 980 -20.80 1.00 40.43
N GLU A 981 -22.05 1.46 40.55
CA GLU A 981 -22.38 2.85 40.28
C GLU A 981 -21.26 3.71 40.85
N ASP A 982 -20.59 4.48 40.00
CA ASP A 982 -19.54 5.41 40.38
C ASP A 982 -20.10 6.41 41.41
N ARG A 983 -19.92 6.09 42.70
CA ARG A 983 -20.26 6.93 43.85
C ARG A 983 -19.08 7.79 44.29
N SER A 984 -18.12 8.04 43.40
CA SER A 984 -17.04 8.96 43.72
C SER A 984 -17.59 10.38 43.85
N ILE A 985 -17.44 10.94 45.05
CA ILE A 985 -17.77 12.34 45.32
C ILE A 985 -16.76 13.19 44.53
N PRO A 986 -17.19 14.23 43.79
CA PRO A 986 -16.26 15.10 43.08
C PRO A 986 -15.23 15.66 44.05
N ALA A 987 -13.95 15.54 43.71
CA ALA A 987 -12.88 16.08 44.53
C ALA A 987 -13.02 17.61 44.62
N ASP A 988 -13.01 18.11 45.86
CA ASP A 988 -13.10 19.54 46.15
C ASP A 988 -11.94 20.29 45.49
N SER A 989 -12.25 21.30 44.68
CA SER A 989 -11.30 22.00 43.81
C SER A 989 -10.24 22.80 44.58
N ASP A 990 -10.43 22.99 45.88
CA ASP A 990 -9.55 23.78 46.73
C ASP A 990 -8.39 22.96 47.34
N VAL A 991 -8.35 21.63 47.13
CA VAL A 991 -7.25 20.78 47.61
C VAL A 991 -6.24 20.53 46.50
N ARG A 992 -5.02 21.10 46.64
CA ARG A 992 -3.93 20.88 45.68
C ARG A 992 -3.45 19.42 45.67
N ASN A 993 -3.27 18.88 44.46
CA ASN A 993 -2.76 17.53 44.21
C ASN A 993 -1.44 17.25 44.96
N PHE A 994 -1.35 16.08 45.61
CA PHE A 994 -0.23 15.56 46.43
C PHE A 994 -0.09 16.09 47.87
N SER A 995 -1.20 16.20 48.60
CA SER A 995 -1.19 16.43 50.06
C SER A 995 -1.90 15.29 50.80
N TYR A 996 -1.27 14.68 51.81
CA TYR A 996 -1.93 13.74 52.72
C TYR A 996 -2.58 14.50 53.87
N GLY A 997 -3.92 14.45 53.96
CA GLY A 997 -4.67 14.86 55.15
C GLY A 997 -4.90 13.66 56.06
N SER A 998 -4.39 13.72 57.29
CA SER A 998 -4.69 12.72 58.33
C SER A 998 -6.16 12.86 58.76
N CYS A 999 -6.95 11.79 58.64
CA CYS A 999 -8.31 11.75 59.17
C CYS A 999 -8.31 11.74 60.71
N GLN A 1000 -9.05 12.68 61.30
CA GLN A 1000 -9.79 12.45 62.55
C GLN A 1000 -11.27 12.37 62.21
#